data_AF-D2B0L1-F1
#
_entry.id   AF-D2B0L1-F1
#
_cell.length_a   1.000
_cell.length_b   1.000
_cell.length_c   1.000
_cell.angle_alpha   90.00
_cell.angle_beta   90.00
_cell.angle_gamma   90.00
#
_symmetry.space_group_name_H-M   'P 1'
#
loop_
_entity.id
_entity.type
_entity.pdbx_description
1 polymer ?
#
loop_
_entity_poly.entity_id
_entity_poly.type
_entity_poly.pdbx_seq_one_letter_code
_entity_poly.pdbx_strand_id
1 'polypeptide(L)'
;MAAVLAEGLTPAERRRFDADALAGPLGSRLDLAVKRGAARRREFVTLFKPYIAAADARVKRDLPVARRIAFHLVEHREVDDLADGDALQKIAAAAAEPSRRVRRKLRWYADLPLQDELPEAMFRLRAADLIPMTQVEDVSWSGGRLRISGHAYLAGLSVRGPRFNRAVVVLRGPRWLPPVWLRTRRVFHPEATYGAQEAGCNYDWSGFTAELHPWSLRWRAGVRAVVRGGKRLLRRRAVVRDTTTWRAEIVIWSRGARATGLLRGPSIGRTERPRGLDLGRGWWVRPVWTSDRALQVVLQPTRAELTGVRLDGDRLELKVFLPGRGQGKGHARLDGHRMSADFTPVEGGTEVVVPLAVPSLLQERDGGRLWIEPKGDPAAAVMLGRAAESRSVVGEREITVLGDRRDRVIVSAHRIRPVVSAVTWGDDGVLTLEGSYPGSGPAELTLRHRTGLIHTVALERADSRFSVRFAPAAMPRFGETVPLGSGSWSMAVRDSSGQIVPLRVDHAILDSLDEDPKVRDGREYRLISTRFDVPVLTVAEDLPDDERGAGGLYALRRSFYPAERARELNDATVYVAYDGRQYEGNVRAIYEERMRRGDDREHIWVVKDGAFVPPASADLGFGSDVRPTVVRAGSREHYAVLARSRHVVTNGFLPPWFRAREDQTVVQTWHGSPLKRLGNDLPHMSRDPKPPAWHRQAVEVRGWDLLVSQSPWATPILRKAFGYQGEVLESGYPRNDVLSAPDRDELAARVRHRLGIAEGVRLVLYAPTFRDYDRKNASLRLDLAEARRVLGPGYEFLIRAHSMQASPNVPQGLGRDVTTYPDMADLLLIADVLITDYSSVMFDFVATGRPVLFFTHDLQRYSSKRGLYLDLAAEAPGPLLTTGAQVIEAVRTIDEVSAAHAERYERFRRVYAPRDDGKATARLVDHVFVA
;
A
#
# COMPACT_ATOMS: atom_id res chain seq x y z
N MET A 1 -16.69 -20.64 -25.09
CA MET A 1 -16.02 -21.49 -26.09
C MET A 1 -16.69 -21.38 -27.45
N ALA A 2 -18.02 -21.33 -27.53
CA ALA A 2 -18.74 -20.94 -28.76
C ALA A 2 -18.25 -19.60 -29.37
N ALA A 3 -18.07 -18.55 -28.56
CA ALA A 3 -17.50 -17.27 -29.01
C ALA A 3 -15.99 -17.32 -29.39
N VAL A 4 -15.30 -18.43 -29.11
CA VAL A 4 -13.84 -18.63 -29.34
C VAL A 4 -13.61 -19.38 -30.66
N LEU A 5 -14.63 -20.08 -31.18
CA LEU A 5 -14.60 -20.80 -32.45
C LEU A 5 -15.01 -19.90 -33.61
N ALA A 6 -14.49 -18.67 -33.66
CA ALA A 6 -14.85 -17.70 -34.70
C ALA A 6 -14.61 -18.27 -36.10
N GLU A 7 -15.70 -18.46 -36.84
CA GLU A 7 -15.68 -18.79 -38.27
C GLU A 7 -15.22 -17.56 -39.07
N GLY A 8 -14.38 -17.78 -40.10
CA GLY A 8 -13.91 -16.71 -40.98
C GLY A 8 -12.55 -16.07 -40.64
N LEU A 9 -11.84 -16.52 -39.59
CA LEU A 9 -10.46 -16.07 -39.33
C LEU A 9 -9.45 -16.75 -40.27
N THR A 10 -8.50 -15.98 -40.80
CA THR A 10 -7.34 -16.57 -41.48
C THR A 10 -6.49 -17.40 -40.49
N PRO A 11 -5.67 -18.36 -40.96
CA PRO A 11 -4.81 -19.14 -40.06
C PRO A 11 -3.88 -18.29 -39.17
N ALA A 12 -3.47 -17.11 -39.64
CA ALA A 12 -2.65 -16.18 -38.86
C ALA A 12 -3.45 -15.47 -37.76
N GLU A 13 -4.67 -15.03 -38.07
CA GLU A 13 -5.57 -14.42 -37.09
C GLU A 13 -6.03 -15.44 -36.05
N ARG A 14 -6.33 -16.67 -36.49
CA ARG A 14 -6.68 -17.77 -35.61
C ARG A 14 -5.57 -18.09 -34.62
N ARG A 15 -4.32 -18.23 -35.09
CA ARG A 15 -3.16 -18.42 -34.19
C ARG A 15 -2.99 -17.29 -33.18
N ARG A 16 -3.19 -16.04 -33.60
CA ARG A 16 -3.08 -14.87 -32.71
C ARG A 16 -4.18 -14.89 -31.66
N PHE A 17 -5.41 -15.16 -32.09
CA PHE A 17 -6.56 -15.26 -31.21
C PHE A 17 -6.38 -16.40 -30.20
N ASP A 18 -5.97 -17.60 -30.64
CA ASP A 18 -5.73 -18.74 -29.75
C ASP A 18 -4.60 -18.43 -28.75
N ALA A 19 -3.52 -17.74 -29.18
CA ALA A 19 -2.45 -17.31 -28.27
C ALA A 19 -2.97 -16.38 -27.17
N ASP A 20 -3.78 -15.37 -27.54
CA ASP A 20 -4.36 -14.42 -26.58
C ASP A 20 -5.37 -15.12 -25.65
N ALA A 21 -6.22 -16.00 -26.19
CA ALA A 21 -7.23 -16.73 -25.43
C ALA A 21 -6.62 -17.70 -24.42
N LEU A 22 -5.63 -18.48 -24.85
CA LEU A 22 -4.93 -19.48 -24.04
C LEU A 22 -4.04 -18.83 -22.96
N ALA A 23 -3.34 -17.75 -23.29
CA ALA A 23 -2.51 -17.03 -22.31
C ALA A 23 -3.34 -16.18 -21.32
N GLY A 24 -4.51 -15.68 -21.73
CA GLY A 24 -5.34 -14.80 -20.94
C GLY A 24 -6.59 -15.48 -20.36
N PRO A 25 -7.78 -15.31 -20.96
CA PRO A 25 -9.06 -15.65 -20.33
C PRO A 25 -9.27 -17.16 -20.12
N LEU A 26 -8.79 -18.04 -21.00
CA LEU A 26 -8.94 -19.49 -20.81
C LEU A 26 -7.94 -20.03 -19.79
N GLY A 27 -6.70 -19.55 -19.81
CA GLY A 27 -5.71 -19.84 -18.75
C GLY A 27 -6.22 -19.40 -17.37
N SER A 28 -6.76 -18.19 -17.26
CA SER A 28 -7.31 -17.69 -15.99
C SER A 28 -8.51 -18.50 -15.50
N ARG A 29 -9.32 -19.06 -16.40
CA ARG A 29 -10.42 -19.95 -16.04
C ARG A 29 -9.93 -21.31 -15.56
N LEU A 30 -8.85 -21.84 -16.14
CA LEU A 30 -8.19 -23.04 -15.62
C LEU A 30 -7.69 -22.80 -14.19
N ASP A 31 -6.98 -21.70 -13.96
CA ASP A 31 -6.47 -21.34 -12.62
C ASP A 31 -7.61 -21.23 -11.59
N LEU A 32 -8.76 -20.66 -11.99
CA LEU A 32 -9.95 -20.57 -11.15
C LEU A 32 -10.60 -21.94 -10.90
N ALA A 33 -10.67 -22.80 -11.92
CA ALA A 33 -11.20 -24.15 -11.79
C ALA A 33 -10.35 -24.97 -10.82
N VAL A 34 -9.01 -24.87 -10.92
CA VAL A 34 -8.07 -25.52 -10.00
C VAL A 34 -8.35 -25.14 -8.54
N LYS A 35 -8.65 -23.86 -8.28
CA LYS A 35 -8.96 -23.34 -6.93
C LYS A 35 -10.36 -23.71 -6.41
N ARG A 36 -11.30 -24.11 -7.28
CA ARG A 36 -12.71 -24.36 -6.93
C ARG A 36 -13.06 -25.84 -6.70
N GLY A 37 -12.06 -26.73 -6.72
CA GLY A 37 -12.22 -28.16 -6.41
C GLY A 37 -12.53 -29.05 -7.62
N ALA A 38 -12.60 -30.35 -7.36
CA ALA A 38 -12.65 -31.41 -8.39
C ALA A 38 -13.82 -31.27 -9.37
N ALA A 39 -15.04 -31.02 -8.87
CA ALA A 39 -16.23 -30.87 -9.72
C ALA A 39 -16.08 -29.74 -10.76
N ARG A 40 -15.53 -28.60 -10.35
CA ARG A 40 -15.32 -27.46 -11.26
C ARG A 40 -14.15 -27.69 -12.21
N ARG A 41 -13.11 -28.41 -11.77
CA ARG A 41 -12.02 -28.86 -12.64
C ARG A 41 -12.55 -29.81 -13.72
N ARG A 42 -13.34 -30.83 -13.34
CA ARG A 42 -13.97 -31.79 -14.26
C ARG A 42 -14.75 -31.06 -15.36
N GLU A 43 -15.68 -30.20 -14.96
CA GLU A 43 -16.48 -29.41 -15.91
C GLU A 43 -15.62 -28.59 -16.88
N PHE A 44 -14.60 -27.87 -16.36
CA PHE A 44 -13.72 -27.08 -17.21
C PHE A 44 -12.91 -27.95 -18.17
N VAL A 45 -12.29 -29.02 -17.68
CA VAL A 45 -11.45 -29.93 -18.47
C VAL A 45 -12.28 -30.60 -19.58
N THR A 46 -13.47 -31.12 -19.25
CA THR A 46 -14.39 -31.72 -20.25
C THR A 46 -14.71 -30.75 -21.38
N LEU A 47 -15.05 -29.50 -21.04
CA LEU A 47 -15.38 -28.50 -22.05
C LEU A 47 -14.16 -28.03 -22.84
N PHE A 48 -13.00 -27.91 -22.18
CA PHE A 48 -11.80 -27.30 -22.74
C PHE A 48 -10.94 -28.27 -23.58
N LYS A 49 -10.95 -29.57 -23.27
CA LYS A 49 -10.14 -30.61 -23.92
C LYS A 49 -10.30 -30.63 -25.46
N PRO A 50 -11.52 -30.56 -26.04
CA PRO A 50 -11.68 -30.51 -27.50
C PRO A 50 -11.05 -29.27 -28.15
N TYR A 51 -11.11 -28.12 -27.48
CA TYR A 51 -10.54 -26.87 -28.02
C TYR A 51 -9.02 -26.86 -28.00
N ILE A 52 -8.39 -27.34 -26.92
CA ILE A 52 -6.93 -27.39 -26.85
C ILE A 52 -6.35 -28.42 -27.84
N ALA A 53 -7.06 -29.51 -28.10
CA ALA A 53 -6.71 -30.47 -29.13
C ALA A 53 -6.72 -29.83 -30.53
N ALA A 54 -7.70 -28.97 -30.82
CA ALA A 54 -7.83 -28.26 -32.10
C ALA A 54 -6.87 -27.06 -32.27
N ALA A 55 -6.24 -26.57 -31.20
CA ALA A 55 -5.35 -25.41 -31.25
C ALA A 55 -4.01 -25.74 -31.92
N ASP A 56 -3.48 -24.81 -32.72
CA ASP A 56 -2.21 -24.97 -33.43
C ASP A 56 -1.05 -25.29 -32.47
N ALA A 57 -0.30 -26.36 -32.75
CA ALA A 57 0.80 -26.82 -31.91
C ALA A 57 1.88 -25.75 -31.66
N ARG A 58 2.08 -24.80 -32.58
CA ARG A 58 3.02 -23.68 -32.41
C ARG A 58 2.53 -22.73 -31.32
N VAL A 59 1.22 -22.47 -31.27
CA VAL A 59 0.62 -21.64 -30.21
C VAL A 59 0.87 -22.29 -28.86
N LYS A 60 0.50 -23.58 -28.72
CA LYS A 60 0.69 -24.34 -27.48
C LYS A 60 2.16 -24.33 -27.02
N ARG A 61 3.09 -24.58 -27.94
CA ARG A 61 4.54 -24.57 -27.68
C ARG A 61 5.07 -23.22 -27.20
N ASP A 62 4.53 -22.11 -27.71
CA ASP A 62 5.05 -20.77 -27.44
C ASP A 62 4.38 -20.09 -26.22
N LEU A 63 3.43 -20.77 -25.56
CA LEU A 63 2.86 -20.37 -24.27
C LEU A 63 3.90 -20.41 -23.14
N PRO A 64 3.68 -19.64 -22.04
CA PRO A 64 4.49 -19.77 -20.84
C PRO A 64 4.53 -21.20 -20.31
N VAL A 65 5.68 -21.65 -19.77
CA VAL A 65 5.94 -23.07 -19.44
C VAL A 65 4.83 -23.69 -18.59
N ALA A 66 4.39 -23.04 -17.51
CA ALA A 66 3.32 -23.59 -16.67
C ALA A 66 2.00 -23.81 -17.41
N ARG A 67 1.60 -22.88 -18.29
CA ARG A 67 0.40 -23.05 -19.13
C ARG A 67 0.61 -24.15 -20.16
N ARG A 68 1.79 -24.22 -20.75
CA ARG A 68 2.16 -25.26 -21.72
C ARG A 68 2.05 -26.65 -21.11
N ILE A 69 2.58 -26.84 -19.90
CA ILE A 69 2.48 -28.11 -19.16
C ILE A 69 1.01 -28.38 -18.81
N ALA A 70 0.32 -27.42 -18.20
CA ALA A 70 -1.07 -27.62 -17.78
C ALA A 70 -1.98 -28.00 -18.96
N PHE A 71 -1.83 -27.35 -20.11
CA PHE A 71 -2.61 -27.65 -21.30
C PHE A 71 -2.19 -28.95 -21.98
N HIS A 72 -0.92 -29.33 -21.92
CA HIS A 72 -0.47 -30.65 -22.35
C HIS A 72 -1.10 -31.74 -21.49
N LEU A 73 -1.15 -31.57 -20.16
CA LEU A 73 -1.83 -32.48 -19.26
C LEU A 73 -3.31 -32.59 -19.60
N VAL A 74 -4.01 -31.46 -19.82
CA VAL A 74 -5.42 -31.46 -20.23
C VAL A 74 -5.67 -32.20 -21.55
N GLU A 75 -4.76 -32.04 -22.52
CA GLU A 75 -4.89 -32.69 -23.81
C GLU A 75 -4.65 -34.22 -23.74
N HIS A 76 -3.74 -34.68 -22.88
CA HIS A 76 -3.24 -36.07 -22.92
C HIS A 76 -3.64 -36.97 -21.74
N ARG A 77 -4.13 -36.41 -20.61
CA ARG A 77 -4.63 -37.21 -19.47
C ARG A 77 -6.14 -37.33 -19.46
N GLU A 78 -6.64 -38.35 -18.78
CA GLU A 78 -8.08 -38.53 -18.58
C GLU A 78 -8.68 -37.43 -17.71
N VAL A 79 -9.97 -37.15 -17.93
CA VAL A 79 -10.66 -36.04 -17.26
C VAL A 79 -10.70 -36.27 -15.75
N ASP A 80 -10.96 -37.50 -15.32
CA ASP A 80 -11.05 -37.84 -13.90
C ASP A 80 -9.69 -37.77 -13.21
N ASP A 81 -8.61 -38.20 -13.86
CA ASP A 81 -7.24 -38.05 -13.34
C ASP A 81 -6.88 -36.59 -13.07
N LEU A 82 -7.30 -35.67 -13.93
CA LEU A 82 -7.04 -34.23 -13.78
C LEU A 82 -8.00 -33.56 -12.79
N ALA A 83 -9.21 -34.06 -12.68
CA ALA A 83 -10.22 -33.54 -11.76
C ALA A 83 -9.90 -33.93 -10.32
N ASP A 84 -9.57 -35.20 -10.08
CA ASP A 84 -9.42 -35.78 -8.75
C ASP A 84 -7.94 -35.81 -8.30
N GLY A 85 -6.99 -35.78 -9.24
CA GLY A 85 -5.56 -35.72 -8.94
C GLY A 85 -5.03 -34.32 -8.58
N ASP A 86 -3.71 -34.27 -8.31
CA ASP A 86 -3.01 -33.06 -7.87
C ASP A 86 -2.10 -32.42 -8.93
N ALA A 87 -1.96 -33.01 -10.13
CA ALA A 87 -1.00 -32.56 -11.14
C ALA A 87 -1.21 -31.09 -11.55
N LEU A 88 -2.46 -30.70 -11.85
CA LEU A 88 -2.80 -29.31 -12.18
C LEU A 88 -2.61 -28.37 -10.98
N GLN A 89 -2.82 -28.86 -9.76
CA GLN A 89 -2.64 -28.09 -8.54
C GLN A 89 -1.15 -27.84 -8.27
N LYS A 90 -0.30 -28.86 -8.40
CA LYS A 90 1.17 -28.79 -8.32
C LYS A 90 1.73 -27.77 -9.30
N ILE A 91 1.28 -27.82 -10.56
CA ILE A 91 1.73 -26.85 -11.59
C ILE A 91 1.22 -25.44 -11.29
N ALA A 92 -0.04 -25.27 -10.90
CA ALA A 92 -0.58 -23.95 -10.55
C ALA A 92 0.12 -23.35 -9.33
N ALA A 93 0.46 -24.16 -8.33
CA ALA A 93 1.21 -23.75 -7.15
C ALA A 93 2.66 -23.36 -7.53
N ALA A 94 3.36 -24.21 -8.28
CA ALA A 94 4.73 -23.95 -8.71
C ALA A 94 4.85 -22.75 -9.67
N ALA A 95 3.79 -22.44 -10.43
CA ALA A 95 3.72 -21.26 -11.29
C ALA A 95 3.46 -19.95 -10.52
N ALA A 96 2.93 -20.04 -9.30
CA ALA A 96 2.70 -18.89 -8.42
C ALA A 96 3.97 -18.44 -7.68
N GLU A 97 4.98 -19.31 -7.60
CA GLU A 97 6.31 -18.99 -7.08
C GLU A 97 7.25 -18.59 -8.23
N PRO A 98 8.24 -17.71 -8.02
CA PRO A 98 9.26 -17.42 -9.02
C PRO A 98 10.06 -18.71 -9.31
N SER A 99 9.63 -19.48 -10.31
CA SER A 99 10.25 -20.76 -10.65
C SER A 99 11.76 -20.59 -10.83
N ARG A 100 12.54 -21.43 -10.15
CA ARG A 100 13.99 -21.48 -10.31
C ARG A 100 14.29 -21.78 -11.77
N ARG A 101 15.27 -21.10 -12.35
CA ARG A 101 15.65 -21.28 -13.76
C ARG A 101 16.97 -22.00 -13.81
N VAL A 102 17.00 -23.12 -14.54
CA VAL A 102 18.21 -23.93 -14.68
C VAL A 102 18.72 -23.80 -16.11
N ARG A 103 20.02 -23.56 -16.22
CA ARG A 103 20.69 -23.55 -17.52
C ARG A 103 21.18 -24.95 -17.83
N ARG A 104 20.73 -25.52 -18.95
CA ARG A 104 21.26 -26.76 -19.51
C ARG A 104 21.88 -26.43 -20.86
N LYS A 105 23.20 -26.59 -20.97
CA LYS A 105 24.02 -26.17 -22.14
C LYS A 105 23.78 -24.67 -22.49
N LEU A 106 23.26 -24.40 -23.69
CA LEU A 106 23.00 -23.04 -24.21
C LEU A 106 21.57 -22.55 -23.96
N ARG A 107 20.72 -23.33 -23.29
CA ARG A 107 19.28 -23.04 -23.14
C ARG A 107 18.87 -23.01 -21.67
N TRP A 108 17.78 -22.30 -21.42
CA TRP A 108 17.17 -22.16 -20.11
C TRP A 108 15.90 -22.97 -20.01
N TYR A 109 15.68 -23.55 -18.84
CA TYR A 109 14.53 -24.39 -18.51
C TYR A 109 13.94 -23.93 -17.17
N ALA A 110 12.62 -24.03 -17.05
CA ALA A 110 11.93 -23.82 -15.78
C ALA A 110 12.10 -25.06 -14.91
N ASP A 111 12.42 -24.85 -13.64
CA ASP A 111 12.45 -25.89 -12.61
C ASP A 111 11.05 -26.01 -12.01
N LEU A 112 10.24 -26.90 -12.57
CA LEU A 112 8.85 -27.15 -12.18
C LEU A 112 8.64 -28.65 -11.89
N PRO A 113 7.58 -29.03 -11.14
CA PRO A 113 7.20 -30.42 -10.94
C PRO A 113 6.97 -31.18 -12.27
N LEU A 114 6.96 -32.51 -12.20
CA LEU A 114 6.70 -33.43 -13.34
C LEU A 114 7.86 -33.53 -14.36
N GLN A 115 9.08 -33.11 -14.00
CA GLN A 115 10.26 -33.22 -14.88
C GLN A 115 10.62 -34.67 -15.22
N ASP A 116 10.33 -35.61 -14.32
CA ASP A 116 10.58 -37.04 -14.53
C ASP A 116 9.47 -37.71 -15.37
N GLU A 117 8.32 -37.05 -15.51
CA GLU A 117 7.13 -37.57 -16.23
C GLU A 117 6.98 -36.99 -17.65
N LEU A 118 7.57 -35.82 -17.93
CA LEU A 118 7.34 -35.07 -19.17
C LEU A 118 8.64 -34.78 -19.94
N PRO A 119 8.59 -34.68 -21.29
CA PRO A 119 9.77 -34.39 -22.08
C PRO A 119 10.42 -33.04 -21.73
N GLU A 120 11.76 -33.01 -21.72
CA GLU A 120 12.55 -31.82 -21.37
C GLU A 120 12.15 -30.56 -22.19
N ALA A 121 11.72 -30.75 -23.44
CA ALA A 121 11.29 -29.68 -24.33
C ALA A 121 10.10 -28.86 -23.78
N MET A 122 9.26 -29.46 -22.92
CA MET A 122 8.12 -28.80 -22.28
C MET A 122 8.57 -27.71 -21.31
N PHE A 123 9.67 -27.93 -20.62
CA PHE A 123 10.23 -27.03 -19.60
C PHE A 123 11.09 -25.91 -20.18
N ARG A 124 11.41 -25.97 -21.48
CA ARG A 124 12.28 -24.99 -22.14
C ARG A 124 11.65 -23.59 -22.15
N LEU A 125 12.40 -22.59 -21.69
CA LEU A 125 12.00 -21.19 -21.75
C LEU A 125 11.94 -20.68 -23.20
N ARG A 126 10.88 -19.92 -23.50
CA ARG A 126 10.59 -19.27 -24.78
C ARG A 126 10.38 -17.76 -24.56
N ALA A 127 10.08 -17.02 -25.64
CA ALA A 127 9.89 -15.58 -25.58
C ALA A 127 8.84 -15.15 -24.53
N ALA A 128 7.75 -15.92 -24.39
CA ALA A 128 6.72 -15.66 -23.39
C ALA A 128 7.17 -15.84 -21.93
N ASP A 129 8.28 -16.57 -21.69
CA ASP A 129 8.86 -16.80 -20.36
C ASP A 129 9.95 -15.77 -19.98
N LEU A 130 10.42 -15.01 -20.98
CA LEU A 130 11.46 -14.00 -20.84
C LEU A 130 10.82 -12.64 -20.59
N ILE A 131 10.41 -12.40 -19.35
CA ILE A 131 9.74 -11.17 -18.93
C ILE A 131 10.81 -10.08 -18.71
N PRO A 132 10.85 -9.02 -19.54
CA PRO A 132 11.74 -7.90 -19.33
C PRO A 132 11.21 -7.03 -18.20
N MET A 133 12.00 -6.88 -17.14
CA MET A 133 11.76 -5.97 -16.04
C MET A 133 12.52 -4.67 -16.31
N THR A 134 11.85 -3.54 -16.14
CA THR A 134 12.45 -2.21 -16.33
C THR A 134 11.95 -1.25 -15.27
N GLN A 135 12.85 -0.42 -14.77
CA GLN A 135 12.52 0.77 -14.01
C GLN A 135 13.39 1.92 -14.50
N VAL A 136 12.80 3.10 -14.61
CA VAL A 136 13.51 4.34 -14.96
C VAL A 136 13.58 5.19 -13.71
N GLU A 137 14.79 5.52 -13.32
CA GLU A 137 15.06 6.19 -12.04
C GLU A 137 15.39 7.65 -12.21
N ASP A 138 15.99 8.03 -13.34
CA ASP A 138 16.22 9.42 -13.70
C ASP A 138 16.03 9.67 -15.20
N VAL A 139 15.49 10.83 -15.53
CA VAL A 139 15.36 11.37 -16.89
C VAL A 139 15.72 12.85 -16.83
N SER A 140 16.98 13.16 -17.16
CA SER A 140 17.57 14.49 -16.98
C SER A 140 18.29 14.97 -18.24
N TRP A 141 18.56 16.27 -18.30
CA TRP A 141 19.36 16.87 -19.37
C TRP A 141 20.75 17.22 -18.84
N SER A 142 21.80 16.81 -19.55
CA SER A 142 23.19 17.14 -19.22
C SER A 142 23.94 17.45 -20.51
N GLY A 143 24.56 18.63 -20.59
CA GLY A 143 25.30 19.07 -21.78
C GLY A 143 24.46 19.03 -23.08
N GLY A 144 23.17 19.39 -23.00
CA GLY A 144 22.24 19.35 -24.14
C GLY A 144 21.82 17.95 -24.61
N ARG A 145 22.21 16.89 -23.88
CA ARG A 145 21.83 15.50 -24.15
C ARG A 145 20.81 15.04 -23.12
N LEU A 146 19.81 14.29 -23.58
CA LEU A 146 18.87 13.63 -22.70
C LEU A 146 19.54 12.36 -22.16
N ARG A 147 19.69 12.28 -20.84
CA ARG A 147 20.19 11.12 -20.11
C ARG A 147 19.00 10.40 -19.48
N ILE A 148 18.96 9.09 -19.66
CA ILE A 148 17.95 8.19 -19.07
C ILE A 148 18.73 7.13 -18.29
N SER A 149 18.43 6.95 -17.01
CA SER A 149 19.07 5.92 -16.19
C SER A 149 18.05 5.10 -15.41
N GLY A 150 18.47 3.91 -14.99
CA GLY A 150 17.67 2.96 -14.25
C GLY A 150 18.22 1.55 -14.45
N HIS A 151 17.36 0.53 -14.36
CA HIS A 151 17.79 -0.86 -14.48
C HIS A 151 16.87 -1.69 -15.37
N ALA A 152 17.46 -2.72 -16.00
CA ALA A 152 16.72 -3.63 -16.86
C ALA A 152 17.33 -5.05 -16.90
N TYR A 153 16.49 -6.04 -16.58
CA TYR A 153 16.87 -7.46 -16.53
C TYR A 153 15.75 -8.37 -17.03
N LEU A 154 16.04 -9.66 -17.16
CA LEU A 154 15.04 -10.69 -17.41
C LEU A 154 14.74 -11.40 -16.09
N ALA A 155 13.48 -11.40 -15.67
CA ALA A 155 13.01 -12.04 -14.44
C ALA A 155 13.59 -13.46 -14.30
N GLY A 156 14.07 -13.82 -13.12
CA GLY A 156 14.64 -15.13 -12.78
C GLY A 156 16.03 -15.44 -13.38
N LEU A 157 16.66 -14.53 -14.14
CA LEU A 157 17.99 -14.73 -14.71
C LEU A 157 19.02 -13.79 -14.06
N SER A 158 19.72 -14.28 -13.04
CA SER A 158 20.63 -13.45 -12.24
C SER A 158 21.77 -12.79 -13.04
N VAL A 159 22.03 -11.53 -12.73
CA VAL A 159 23.03 -10.64 -13.31
C VAL A 159 24.06 -10.24 -12.25
N ARG A 160 24.78 -11.23 -11.71
CA ARG A 160 25.80 -11.05 -10.66
C ARG A 160 27.09 -10.34 -11.11
N GLY A 161 27.17 -9.93 -12.37
CA GLY A 161 28.42 -9.47 -12.98
C GLY A 161 28.21 -8.90 -14.38
N PRO A 162 29.15 -8.06 -14.86
CA PRO A 162 28.95 -7.26 -16.06
C PRO A 162 28.79 -8.11 -17.33
N ARG A 163 29.40 -9.30 -17.40
CA ARG A 163 29.27 -10.18 -18.58
C ARG A 163 27.88 -10.79 -18.77
N PHE A 164 27.01 -10.73 -17.76
CA PHE A 164 25.76 -11.50 -17.78
C PHE A 164 24.58 -10.79 -18.43
N ASN A 165 24.59 -9.46 -18.56
CA ASN A 165 23.44 -8.70 -19.08
C ASN A 165 23.87 -7.50 -19.90
N ARG A 166 23.41 -7.39 -21.14
CA ARG A 166 23.55 -6.18 -21.97
C ARG A 166 22.16 -5.63 -22.27
N ALA A 167 21.91 -4.38 -21.89
CA ALA A 167 20.67 -3.68 -22.18
C ALA A 167 20.96 -2.47 -23.09
N VAL A 168 20.13 -2.24 -24.11
CA VAL A 168 20.28 -1.12 -25.05
C VAL A 168 18.93 -0.45 -25.26
N VAL A 169 18.86 0.86 -25.05
CA VAL A 169 17.63 1.65 -25.26
C VAL A 169 17.49 2.01 -26.73
N VAL A 170 16.28 1.83 -27.26
CA VAL A 170 15.93 2.05 -28.66
C VAL A 170 14.67 2.90 -28.74
N LEU A 171 14.71 4.01 -29.47
CA LEU A 171 13.53 4.81 -29.76
C LEU A 171 12.94 4.39 -31.11
N ARG A 172 11.70 3.89 -31.09
CA ARG A 172 10.96 3.48 -32.29
C ARG A 172 9.91 4.51 -32.66
N GLY A 173 10.03 5.08 -33.85
CA GLY A 173 9.04 5.98 -34.44
C GLY A 173 8.00 5.23 -35.28
N PRO A 174 7.25 5.94 -36.14
CA PRO A 174 6.37 5.34 -37.16
C PRO A 174 7.08 4.27 -37.99
N ARG A 175 6.36 3.22 -38.41
CA ARG A 175 6.88 1.95 -39.00
C ARG A 175 7.98 2.06 -40.06
N TRP A 176 8.03 3.14 -40.84
CA TRP A 176 9.02 3.33 -41.92
C TRP A 176 10.26 4.13 -41.50
N LEU A 177 10.24 4.81 -40.36
CA LEU A 177 11.37 5.60 -39.88
C LEU A 177 12.38 4.68 -39.15
N PRO A 178 13.68 4.75 -39.49
CA PRO A 178 14.71 3.98 -38.80
C PRO A 178 14.73 4.27 -37.29
N PRO A 179 14.89 3.24 -36.43
CA PRO A 179 14.99 3.44 -34.99
C PRO A 179 16.22 4.28 -34.61
N VAL A 180 16.17 4.90 -33.43
CA VAL A 180 17.31 5.58 -32.81
C VAL A 180 17.86 4.70 -31.72
N TRP A 181 19.07 4.19 -31.91
CA TRP A 181 19.79 3.43 -30.89
C TRP A 181 20.56 4.40 -30.00
N LEU A 182 20.26 4.39 -28.70
CA LEU A 182 20.94 5.27 -27.76
C LEU A 182 22.31 4.68 -27.40
N ARG A 183 23.25 5.56 -27.02
CA ARG A 183 24.50 5.13 -26.43
C ARG A 183 24.21 4.66 -25.01
N THR A 184 24.07 3.35 -24.82
CA THR A 184 23.80 2.75 -23.51
C THR A 184 25.08 2.20 -22.87
N ARG A 185 25.37 2.64 -21.65
CA ARG A 185 26.42 2.07 -20.78
C ARG A 185 25.76 1.29 -19.66
N ARG A 186 26.43 0.25 -19.20
CA ARG A 186 26.00 -0.56 -18.06
C ARG A 186 26.65 -0.01 -16.80
N VAL A 187 25.92 -0.06 -15.69
CA VAL A 187 26.39 0.39 -14.38
C VAL A 187 26.02 -0.63 -13.31
N PHE A 188 26.80 -0.67 -12.23
CA PHE A 188 26.44 -1.39 -11.02
C PHE A 188 25.27 -0.66 -10.34
N HIS A 189 24.26 -1.40 -9.93
CA HIS A 189 22.95 -0.91 -9.53
C HIS A 189 22.21 -1.94 -8.63
N PRO A 190 22.62 -2.08 -7.38
CA PRO A 190 22.12 -3.13 -6.48
C PRO A 190 20.66 -2.93 -6.06
N GLU A 191 20.13 -1.71 -6.14
CA GLU A 191 18.70 -1.40 -5.95
C GLU A 191 17.77 -2.24 -6.87
N ALA A 192 18.28 -2.69 -8.03
CA ALA A 192 17.54 -3.60 -8.91
C ALA A 192 17.29 -4.97 -8.25
N THR A 193 18.20 -5.44 -7.41
CA THR A 193 18.07 -6.66 -6.60
C THR A 193 17.13 -6.43 -5.42
N TYR A 194 17.21 -5.27 -4.77
CA TYR A 194 16.39 -4.94 -3.61
C TYR A 194 14.91 -4.79 -3.99
N GLY A 195 14.63 -4.17 -5.15
CA GLY A 195 13.28 -4.06 -5.70
C GLY A 195 12.75 -5.33 -6.37
N ALA A 196 13.59 -6.35 -6.57
CA ALA A 196 13.18 -7.58 -7.23
C ALA A 196 12.31 -8.48 -6.34
N GLN A 197 11.35 -9.17 -6.97
CA GLN A 197 10.45 -10.11 -6.27
C GLN A 197 10.96 -11.55 -6.32
N GLU A 198 11.95 -11.86 -7.17
CA GLU A 198 12.47 -13.22 -7.31
C GLU A 198 13.50 -13.55 -6.24
N ALA A 199 13.06 -14.31 -5.24
CA ALA A 199 13.93 -14.83 -4.18
C ALA A 199 15.14 -15.59 -4.75
N GLY A 200 16.33 -15.34 -4.19
CA GLY A 200 17.58 -16.00 -4.59
C GLY A 200 18.19 -15.51 -5.92
N CYS A 201 17.58 -14.53 -6.59
CA CYS A 201 18.17 -13.84 -7.73
C CYS A 201 18.96 -12.60 -7.29
N ASN A 202 19.96 -12.24 -8.10
CA ASN A 202 20.75 -11.02 -7.94
C ASN A 202 20.81 -10.34 -9.31
N TYR A 203 20.59 -9.03 -9.35
CA TYR A 203 20.51 -8.20 -10.55
C TYR A 203 21.42 -6.96 -10.48
N ASP A 204 22.44 -6.96 -9.64
CA ASP A 204 23.21 -5.74 -9.35
C ASP A 204 23.86 -5.14 -10.60
N TRP A 205 24.23 -5.97 -11.59
CA TRP A 205 24.81 -5.49 -12.85
C TRP A 205 23.77 -5.25 -13.98
N SER A 206 22.51 -5.03 -13.61
CA SER A 206 21.41 -4.75 -14.55
C SER A 206 21.17 -3.25 -14.82
N GLY A 207 21.88 -2.38 -14.11
CA GLY A 207 21.80 -0.93 -14.30
C GLY A 207 22.27 -0.47 -15.67
N PHE A 208 21.68 0.62 -16.16
CA PHE A 208 22.08 1.27 -17.40
C PHE A 208 21.98 2.80 -17.32
N THR A 209 22.80 3.47 -18.14
CA THR A 209 22.65 4.88 -18.51
C THR A 209 22.59 4.97 -20.03
N ALA A 210 21.63 5.71 -20.58
CA ALA A 210 21.41 5.87 -22.01
C ALA A 210 21.36 7.34 -22.38
N GLU A 211 22.10 7.74 -23.41
CA GLU A 211 22.18 9.14 -23.84
C GLU A 211 21.62 9.33 -25.26
N LEU A 212 20.83 10.38 -25.43
CA LEU A 212 20.22 10.82 -26.69
C LEU A 212 20.63 12.26 -27.01
N HIS A 213 21.22 12.45 -28.20
CA HIS A 213 21.43 13.78 -28.75
C HIS A 213 20.20 14.23 -29.56
N PRO A 214 19.61 15.41 -29.32
CA PRO A 214 18.41 15.90 -30.03
C PRO A 214 18.50 15.88 -31.55
N TRP A 215 19.69 16.10 -32.12
CA TRP A 215 19.93 16.06 -33.57
C TRP A 215 19.44 14.77 -34.22
N SER A 216 19.57 13.63 -33.54
CA SER A 216 19.15 12.32 -34.05
C SER A 216 17.64 12.23 -34.33
N LEU A 217 16.83 13.07 -33.66
CA LEU A 217 15.39 13.18 -33.87
C LEU A 217 15.05 14.16 -35.00
N ARG A 218 15.76 15.29 -35.08
CA ARG A 218 15.48 16.39 -36.01
C ARG A 218 15.55 15.97 -37.48
N TRP A 219 16.62 15.29 -37.90
CA TRP A 219 16.77 14.90 -39.30
C TRP A 219 15.69 13.89 -39.74
N ARG A 220 15.36 12.92 -38.87
CA ARG A 220 14.29 11.93 -39.11
C ARG A 220 12.91 12.60 -39.19
N ALA A 221 12.65 13.57 -38.33
CA ALA A 221 11.43 14.37 -38.38
C ALA A 221 11.36 15.22 -39.65
N GLY A 222 12.49 15.75 -40.12
CA GLY A 222 12.59 16.45 -41.41
C GLY A 222 12.16 15.57 -42.59
N VAL A 223 12.68 14.34 -42.67
CA VAL A 223 12.28 13.36 -43.71
C VAL A 223 10.77 13.10 -43.65
N ARG A 224 10.21 12.92 -42.44
CA ARG A 224 8.76 12.73 -42.26
C ARG A 224 7.94 13.96 -42.66
N ALA A 225 8.42 15.15 -42.38
CA ALA A 225 7.76 16.40 -42.74
C ALA A 225 7.65 16.54 -44.27
N VAL A 226 8.68 16.19 -45.03
CA VAL A 226 8.65 16.17 -46.50
C VAL A 226 7.59 15.20 -47.02
N VAL A 227 7.60 13.95 -46.55
CA VAL A 227 6.64 12.92 -46.99
C VAL A 227 5.19 13.30 -46.66
N ARG A 228 4.93 13.83 -45.45
CA ARG A 228 3.58 14.30 -45.06
C ARG A 228 3.18 15.58 -45.79
N GLY A 229 4.13 16.49 -46.03
CA GLY A 229 3.93 17.72 -46.78
C GLY A 229 3.43 17.42 -48.19
N GLY A 230 4.11 16.53 -48.91
CA GLY A 230 3.68 16.07 -50.24
C GLY A 230 2.28 15.45 -50.24
N LYS A 231 1.97 14.58 -49.26
CA LYS A 231 0.61 14.00 -49.11
C LYS A 231 -0.47 15.04 -48.80
N ARG A 232 -0.15 16.12 -48.09
CA ARG A 232 -1.10 17.21 -47.78
C ARG A 232 -1.32 18.13 -48.97
N LEU A 233 -0.25 18.49 -49.69
CA LEU A 233 -0.31 19.22 -50.96
C LEU A 233 -1.20 18.49 -51.98
N LEU A 234 -1.01 17.17 -52.14
CA LEU A 234 -1.87 16.32 -52.99
C LEU A 234 -3.35 16.35 -52.57
N ARG A 235 -3.65 16.63 -51.30
CA ARG A 235 -5.01 16.75 -50.74
C ARG A 235 -5.48 18.20 -50.62
N ARG A 236 -4.79 19.17 -51.22
CA ARG A 236 -5.05 20.63 -51.12
C ARG A 236 -5.16 21.13 -49.68
N ARG A 237 -4.37 20.55 -48.75
CA ARG A 237 -4.31 20.95 -47.33
C ARG A 237 -2.99 21.66 -47.02
N ALA A 238 -3.02 22.62 -46.10
CA ALA A 238 -1.84 23.34 -45.65
C ALA A 238 -0.78 22.43 -45.01
N VAL A 239 0.50 22.72 -45.32
CA VAL A 239 1.65 22.05 -44.70
C VAL A 239 1.90 22.69 -43.34
N VAL A 240 1.94 21.87 -42.29
CA VAL A 240 2.09 22.33 -40.91
C VAL A 240 3.17 21.52 -40.21
N ARG A 241 3.93 22.18 -39.32
CA ARG A 241 4.91 21.51 -38.46
C ARG A 241 4.19 20.48 -37.60
N ASP A 242 4.65 19.24 -37.66
CA ASP A 242 3.95 18.10 -37.07
C ASP A 242 4.74 17.49 -35.92
N THR A 243 4.00 16.99 -34.93
CA THR A 243 4.60 16.33 -33.77
C THR A 243 5.09 14.94 -34.17
N THR A 244 6.32 14.63 -33.80
CA THR A 244 6.89 13.29 -33.98
C THR A 244 7.16 12.65 -32.63
N THR A 245 6.60 11.47 -32.41
CA THR A 245 6.72 10.70 -31.17
C THR A 245 7.51 9.44 -31.45
N TRP A 246 8.46 9.14 -30.56
CA TRP A 246 9.15 7.87 -30.52
C TRP A 246 8.87 7.17 -29.20
N ARG A 247 8.56 5.88 -29.26
CA ARG A 247 8.39 5.02 -28.09
C ARG A 247 9.75 4.48 -27.65
N ALA A 248 10.05 4.54 -26.36
CA ALA A 248 11.26 3.95 -25.81
C ALA A 248 11.05 2.45 -25.54
N GLU A 249 11.91 1.65 -26.16
CA GLU A 249 12.07 0.22 -25.93
C GLU A 249 13.46 -0.06 -25.36
N ILE A 250 13.62 -1.22 -24.73
CA ILE A 250 14.90 -1.73 -24.29
C ILE A 250 15.08 -3.16 -24.78
N VAL A 251 16.21 -3.43 -25.42
CA VAL A 251 16.59 -4.77 -25.86
C VAL A 251 17.59 -5.32 -24.86
N ILE A 252 17.23 -6.45 -24.24
CA ILE A 252 17.98 -7.09 -23.15
C ILE A 252 18.53 -8.41 -23.67
N TRP A 253 19.85 -8.59 -23.55
CA TRP A 253 20.53 -9.86 -23.75
C TRP A 253 21.10 -10.31 -22.40
N SER A 254 20.48 -11.31 -21.78
CA SER A 254 20.90 -11.84 -20.49
C SER A 254 21.21 -13.33 -20.58
N ARG A 255 22.45 -13.72 -20.29
CA ARG A 255 22.93 -15.11 -20.25
C ARG A 255 22.50 -15.98 -21.47
N GLY A 256 22.57 -15.42 -22.67
CA GLY A 256 22.19 -16.09 -23.93
C GLY A 256 20.69 -16.02 -24.28
N ALA A 257 19.85 -15.51 -23.39
CA ALA A 257 18.46 -15.18 -23.67
C ALA A 257 18.34 -13.73 -24.19
N ARG A 258 17.34 -13.47 -25.04
CA ARG A 258 17.06 -12.15 -25.60
C ARG A 258 15.58 -11.84 -25.46
N ALA A 259 15.25 -10.65 -24.95
CA ALA A 259 13.90 -10.11 -25.00
C ALA A 259 13.93 -8.59 -25.29
N THR A 260 12.80 -8.07 -25.76
CA THR A 260 12.58 -6.64 -25.93
C THR A 260 11.40 -6.23 -25.07
N GLY A 261 11.59 -5.21 -24.25
CA GLY A 261 10.54 -4.62 -23.42
C GLY A 261 10.32 -3.16 -23.76
N LEU A 262 9.22 -2.60 -23.28
CA LEU A 262 9.08 -1.14 -23.24
C LEU A 262 9.84 -0.60 -22.05
N LEU A 263 10.42 0.58 -22.21
CA LEU A 263 11.01 1.27 -21.09
C LEU A 263 9.90 1.93 -20.27
N ARG A 264 9.60 1.35 -19.11
CA ARG A 264 8.46 1.70 -18.25
C ARG A 264 8.88 1.90 -16.79
N GLY A 265 7.95 2.43 -15.99
CA GLY A 265 8.07 2.46 -14.54
C GLY A 265 8.97 3.58 -14.06
N PRO A 266 8.56 4.85 -14.17
CA PRO A 266 9.28 5.92 -13.51
C PRO A 266 9.24 5.71 -12.00
N SER A 267 10.39 5.91 -11.35
CA SER A 267 10.45 6.19 -9.92
C SER A 267 9.55 7.40 -9.61
N ILE A 268 8.89 7.33 -8.45
CA ILE A 268 8.01 8.40 -7.98
C ILE A 268 8.81 9.68 -7.71
N GLY A 269 8.19 10.85 -7.90
CA GLY A 269 8.84 12.15 -7.76
C GLY A 269 9.28 12.77 -9.09
N ARG A 270 10.45 13.42 -9.10
CA ARG A 270 11.01 14.17 -10.24
C ARG A 270 11.00 13.40 -11.55
N THR A 271 11.24 12.09 -11.53
CA THR A 271 11.28 11.22 -12.71
C THR A 271 9.92 11.06 -13.39
N GLU A 272 8.81 11.29 -12.68
CA GLU A 272 7.47 11.37 -13.27
C GLU A 272 7.24 12.68 -14.06
N ARG A 273 8.12 13.66 -13.88
CA ARG A 273 8.01 15.05 -14.36
C ARG A 273 9.25 15.45 -15.18
N PRO A 274 9.66 14.65 -16.19
CA PRO A 274 10.88 14.93 -16.93
C PRO A 274 10.81 16.27 -17.66
N ARG A 275 11.87 17.07 -17.54
CA ARG A 275 11.93 18.40 -18.15
C ARG A 275 12.01 18.31 -19.68
N GLY A 276 11.35 19.23 -20.37
CA GLY A 276 11.52 19.45 -21.81
C GLY A 276 12.72 20.33 -22.12
N LEU A 277 13.35 20.11 -23.29
CA LEU A 277 14.40 20.99 -23.81
C LEU A 277 13.86 21.83 -24.97
N ASP A 278 13.97 23.15 -24.86
CA ASP A 278 13.77 24.07 -25.98
C ASP A 278 14.98 23.99 -26.93
N LEU A 279 14.73 23.73 -28.20
CA LEU A 279 15.74 23.69 -29.27
C LEU A 279 15.84 25.01 -30.04
N GLY A 280 15.07 26.03 -29.65
CA GLY A 280 14.89 27.28 -30.35
C GLY A 280 13.94 27.19 -31.55
N ARG A 281 13.52 28.35 -32.07
CA ARG A 281 12.59 28.50 -33.21
C ARG A 281 11.25 27.76 -33.02
N GLY A 282 10.79 27.66 -31.77
CA GLY A 282 9.51 27.04 -31.40
C GLY A 282 9.51 25.51 -31.49
N TRP A 283 10.64 24.83 -31.23
CA TRP A 283 10.72 23.37 -31.21
C TRP A 283 11.18 22.87 -29.85
N TRP A 284 10.49 21.85 -29.34
CA TRP A 284 10.78 21.23 -28.06
C TRP A 284 11.03 19.73 -28.21
N VAL A 285 11.96 19.20 -27.40
CA VAL A 285 12.09 17.76 -27.15
C VAL A 285 11.61 17.48 -25.74
N ARG A 286 10.55 16.68 -25.63
CA ARG A 286 9.91 16.37 -24.35
C ARG A 286 9.88 14.86 -24.12
N PRO A 287 10.59 14.35 -23.11
CA PRO A 287 10.30 13.03 -22.57
C PRO A 287 8.91 13.07 -21.92
N VAL A 288 8.05 12.09 -22.19
CA VAL A 288 6.69 12.05 -21.64
C VAL A 288 6.33 10.62 -21.28
N TRP A 289 5.54 10.49 -20.21
CA TRP A 289 4.95 9.22 -19.82
C TRP A 289 3.58 9.05 -20.46
N THR A 290 3.32 7.86 -20.99
CA THR A 290 1.97 7.42 -21.38
C THR A 290 1.14 7.04 -20.15
N SER A 291 -0.16 6.80 -20.35
CA SER A 291 -1.03 6.29 -19.28
C SER A 291 -0.57 4.94 -18.72
N ASP A 292 0.03 4.08 -19.55
CA ASP A 292 0.68 2.82 -19.13
C ASP A 292 2.11 3.00 -18.59
N ARG A 293 2.49 4.23 -18.21
CA ARG A 293 3.80 4.63 -17.67
C ARG A 293 4.97 4.17 -18.54
N ALA A 294 4.81 4.14 -19.86
CA ALA A 294 5.88 3.90 -20.82
C ALA A 294 6.48 5.23 -21.29
N LEU A 295 7.81 5.26 -21.40
CA LEU A 295 8.52 6.47 -21.83
C LEU A 295 8.35 6.67 -23.34
N GLN A 296 8.03 7.90 -23.71
CA GLN A 296 8.09 8.39 -25.07
C GLN A 296 8.99 9.63 -25.10
N VAL A 297 9.63 9.86 -26.25
CA VAL A 297 10.29 11.13 -26.54
C VAL A 297 9.52 11.79 -27.67
N VAL A 298 9.14 13.06 -27.47
CA VAL A 298 8.30 13.81 -28.38
C VAL A 298 9.08 15.01 -28.90
N LEU A 299 9.24 15.13 -30.21
CA LEU A 299 9.66 16.35 -30.86
C LEU A 299 8.39 17.13 -31.25
N GLN A 300 8.13 18.21 -30.52
CA GLN A 300 6.88 18.98 -30.59
C GLN A 300 7.15 20.42 -31.04
N PRO A 301 6.48 20.90 -32.11
CA PRO A 301 6.49 22.32 -32.44
C PRO A 301 5.47 23.09 -31.60
N THR A 302 5.82 24.29 -31.16
CA THR A 302 4.87 25.26 -30.58
C THR A 302 4.10 25.91 -31.71
N ARG A 303 2.79 25.64 -31.78
CA ARG A 303 1.88 26.16 -32.82
C ARG A 303 0.90 27.21 -32.30
N ALA A 304 0.73 27.27 -30.99
CA ALA A 304 -0.05 28.27 -30.28
C ALA A 304 0.58 28.40 -28.88
N GLU A 305 0.79 29.62 -28.42
CA GLU A 305 1.42 29.93 -27.13
C GLU A 305 0.55 30.92 -26.36
N LEU A 306 0.32 30.67 -25.08
CA LEU A 306 -0.34 31.63 -24.20
C LEU A 306 0.57 32.84 -23.99
N THR A 307 0.04 34.03 -24.13
CA THR A 307 0.79 35.28 -23.97
C THR A 307 0.22 36.17 -22.86
N GLY A 308 -0.99 35.91 -22.39
CA GLY A 308 -1.58 36.65 -21.29
C GLY A 308 -2.86 36.03 -20.76
N VAL A 309 -3.13 36.27 -19.48
CA VAL A 309 -4.36 35.93 -18.78
C VAL A 309 -4.86 37.17 -18.05
N ARG A 310 -6.12 37.52 -18.24
CA ARG A 310 -6.75 38.67 -17.56
C ARG A 310 -8.13 38.27 -17.06
N LEU A 311 -8.39 38.47 -15.78
CA LEU A 311 -9.73 38.36 -15.20
C LEU A 311 -10.31 39.77 -15.05
N ASP A 312 -11.51 39.98 -15.58
CA ASP A 312 -12.21 41.27 -15.59
C ASP A 312 -13.68 41.03 -15.26
N GLY A 313 -14.07 41.26 -14.00
CA GLY A 313 -15.41 40.96 -13.51
C GLY A 313 -15.80 39.49 -13.74
N ASP A 314 -16.79 39.27 -14.61
CA ASP A 314 -17.34 37.97 -14.97
C ASP A 314 -16.71 37.35 -16.23
N ARG A 315 -15.64 37.94 -16.77
CA ARG A 315 -14.95 37.47 -17.97
C ARG A 315 -13.47 37.15 -17.71
N LEU A 316 -13.06 35.94 -18.06
CA LEU A 316 -11.67 35.53 -18.17
C LEU A 316 -11.22 35.61 -19.63
N GLU A 317 -10.21 36.41 -19.92
CA GLU A 317 -9.59 36.54 -21.23
C GLU A 317 -8.25 35.82 -21.29
N LEU A 318 -8.11 34.94 -22.28
CA LEU A 318 -6.84 34.28 -22.59
C LEU A 318 -6.32 34.81 -23.93
N LYS A 319 -5.12 35.41 -23.91
CA LYS A 319 -4.42 35.85 -25.12
C LYS A 319 -3.48 34.76 -25.59
N VAL A 320 -3.58 34.41 -26.87
CA VAL A 320 -2.82 33.32 -27.49
C VAL A 320 -2.18 33.81 -28.78
N PHE A 321 -0.90 33.54 -28.97
CA PHE A 321 -0.18 33.86 -30.21
C PHE A 321 0.02 32.61 -31.07
N LEU A 322 -0.29 32.73 -32.36
CA LEU A 322 -0.07 31.69 -33.36
C LEU A 322 1.05 32.13 -34.32
N PRO A 323 2.26 31.53 -34.24
CA PRO A 323 3.35 31.89 -35.12
C PRO A 323 3.11 31.40 -36.56
N GLY A 324 3.46 32.23 -37.55
CA GLY A 324 3.39 31.88 -38.97
C GLY A 324 2.49 32.79 -39.79
N ARG A 325 1.61 32.22 -40.61
CA ARG A 325 0.72 32.99 -41.50
C ARG A 325 -0.38 33.67 -40.70
N GLY A 326 -0.68 34.93 -41.02
CA GLY A 326 -1.83 35.65 -40.48
C GLY A 326 -3.16 34.96 -40.80
N GLN A 327 -3.98 34.73 -39.77
CA GLN A 327 -5.30 34.11 -39.83
C GLN A 327 -6.33 35.13 -39.32
N GLY A 328 -7.41 35.35 -40.06
CA GLY A 328 -8.48 36.28 -39.67
C GLY A 328 -9.75 35.62 -39.12
N LYS A 329 -9.82 34.28 -39.10
CA LYS A 329 -11.01 33.51 -38.67
C LYS A 329 -10.61 32.17 -38.07
N GLY A 330 -11.35 31.74 -37.06
CA GLY A 330 -11.20 30.42 -36.43
C GLY A 330 -12.08 30.30 -35.19
N HIS A 331 -11.77 29.30 -34.37
CA HIS A 331 -12.44 29.08 -33.08
C HIS A 331 -11.42 28.71 -32.01
N ALA A 332 -11.81 28.85 -30.74
CA ALA A 332 -11.14 28.19 -29.64
C ALA A 332 -11.94 26.96 -29.21
N ARG A 333 -11.26 26.01 -28.58
CA ARG A 333 -11.89 24.83 -27.99
C ARG A 333 -11.27 24.55 -26.62
N LEU A 334 -12.11 24.49 -25.61
CA LEU A 334 -11.76 24.04 -24.26
C LEU A 334 -12.25 22.60 -24.11
N ASP A 335 -11.33 21.65 -24.26
CA ASP A 335 -11.58 20.22 -24.46
C ASP A 335 -12.70 19.89 -25.45
N GLY A 336 -13.92 19.57 -25.00
CA GLY A 336 -15.05 19.23 -25.87
C GLY A 336 -15.82 20.45 -26.38
N HIS A 337 -15.67 21.61 -25.73
CA HIS A 337 -16.51 22.78 -25.92
C HIS A 337 -15.85 23.79 -26.86
N ARG A 338 -16.46 24.02 -28.02
CA ARG A 338 -16.00 24.98 -29.03
C ARG A 338 -16.66 26.34 -28.81
N MET A 339 -15.88 27.41 -28.94
CA MET A 339 -16.31 28.78 -28.68
C MET A 339 -15.75 29.76 -29.71
N SER A 340 -16.37 30.94 -29.79
CA SER A 340 -15.85 32.06 -30.57
C SER A 340 -14.56 32.58 -29.95
N ALA A 341 -13.65 33.02 -30.81
CA ALA A 341 -12.42 33.70 -30.41
C ALA A 341 -12.08 34.74 -31.49
N ASP A 342 -11.47 35.83 -31.08
CA ASP A 342 -11.16 36.96 -31.96
C ASP A 342 -9.76 36.77 -32.54
N PHE A 343 -9.64 36.71 -33.87
CA PHE A 343 -8.38 36.48 -34.57
C PHE A 343 -7.92 37.77 -35.25
N THR A 344 -6.78 38.29 -34.79
CA THR A 344 -6.18 39.51 -35.31
C THR A 344 -4.82 39.19 -35.94
N PRO A 345 -4.69 39.25 -37.29
CA PRO A 345 -3.39 39.13 -37.93
C PRO A 345 -2.42 40.21 -37.44
N VAL A 346 -1.20 39.82 -37.09
CA VAL A 346 -0.13 40.72 -36.63
C VAL A 346 1.18 40.34 -37.30
N GLU A 347 2.23 41.15 -37.13
CA GLU A 347 3.55 40.82 -37.65
C GLU A 347 4.04 39.47 -37.10
N GLY A 348 4.48 38.58 -38.00
CA GLY A 348 4.99 37.25 -37.62
C GLY A 348 3.95 36.21 -37.22
N GLY A 349 2.64 36.53 -37.18
CA GLY A 349 1.62 35.57 -36.76
C GLY A 349 0.19 36.10 -36.62
N THR A 350 -0.52 35.61 -35.60
CA THR A 350 -1.90 36.00 -35.27
C THR A 350 -2.07 36.05 -33.77
N GLU A 351 -2.61 37.15 -33.25
CA GLU A 351 -3.08 37.24 -31.87
C GLU A 351 -4.52 36.75 -31.80
N VAL A 352 -4.81 35.90 -30.82
CA VAL A 352 -6.14 35.34 -30.58
C VAL A 352 -6.57 35.64 -29.16
N VAL A 353 -7.73 36.27 -29.02
CA VAL A 353 -8.35 36.51 -27.72
C VAL A 353 -9.49 35.52 -27.53
N VAL A 354 -9.42 34.75 -26.44
CA VAL A 354 -10.44 33.76 -26.07
C VAL A 354 -11.19 34.26 -24.84
N PRO A 355 -12.44 34.74 -24.99
CA PRO A 355 -13.27 35.13 -23.86
C PRO A 355 -13.97 33.91 -23.25
N LEU A 356 -13.86 33.76 -21.94
CA LEU A 356 -14.52 32.71 -21.15
C LEU A 356 -15.41 33.36 -20.08
N ALA A 357 -16.69 32.98 -20.05
CA ALA A 357 -17.61 33.44 -19.02
C ALA A 357 -17.33 32.73 -17.69
N VAL A 358 -16.99 33.49 -16.65
CA VAL A 358 -16.70 32.99 -15.30
C VAL A 358 -17.86 32.18 -14.73
N PRO A 359 -19.15 32.60 -14.84
CA PRO A 359 -20.26 31.79 -14.34
C PRO A 359 -20.34 30.40 -14.99
N SER A 360 -20.00 30.28 -16.28
CA SER A 360 -19.96 28.99 -16.98
C SER A 360 -18.81 28.12 -16.50
N LEU A 361 -17.61 28.70 -16.35
CA LEU A 361 -16.44 27.97 -15.82
C LEU A 361 -16.71 27.43 -14.41
N LEU A 362 -17.34 28.23 -13.54
CA LEU A 362 -17.69 27.80 -12.18
C LEU A 362 -18.69 26.63 -12.17
N GLN A 363 -19.47 26.39 -13.22
CA GLN A 363 -20.34 25.21 -13.29
C GLN A 363 -19.62 23.96 -13.80
N GLU A 364 -18.47 24.12 -14.46
CA GLU A 364 -17.67 22.98 -14.91
C GLU A 364 -17.08 22.21 -13.70
N ARG A 365 -17.09 20.89 -13.82
CA ARG A 365 -16.56 19.98 -12.79
C ARG A 365 -15.11 19.58 -13.04
N ASP A 366 -14.70 19.59 -14.31
CA ASP A 366 -13.38 19.17 -14.77
C ASP A 366 -12.69 20.31 -15.52
N GLY A 367 -11.38 20.41 -15.36
CA GLY A 367 -10.56 21.35 -16.14
C GLY A 367 -10.44 20.95 -17.59
N GLY A 368 -10.38 21.94 -18.49
CA GLY A 368 -10.31 21.75 -19.92
C GLY A 368 -8.95 22.12 -20.53
N ARG A 369 -8.47 21.34 -21.51
CA ARG A 369 -7.31 21.74 -22.34
C ARG A 369 -7.72 22.78 -23.38
N LEU A 370 -6.93 23.84 -23.50
CA LEU A 370 -7.15 24.88 -24.50
C LEU A 370 -6.53 24.51 -25.86
N TRP A 371 -7.32 24.65 -26.92
CA TRP A 371 -6.92 24.49 -28.31
C TRP A 371 -7.39 25.70 -29.12
N ILE A 372 -6.60 26.08 -30.13
CA ILE A 372 -7.04 27.01 -31.18
C ILE A 372 -7.24 26.23 -32.48
N GLU A 373 -8.32 26.53 -33.18
CA GLU A 373 -8.74 25.92 -34.44
C GLU A 373 -8.83 26.99 -35.54
N PRO A 374 -7.70 27.37 -36.16
CA PRO A 374 -7.69 28.36 -37.23
C PRO A 374 -8.38 27.80 -38.48
N LYS A 375 -9.10 28.64 -39.22
CA LYS A 375 -9.82 28.20 -40.42
C LYS A 375 -8.83 27.64 -41.47
N GLY A 376 -9.03 26.38 -41.87
CA GLY A 376 -8.21 25.71 -42.90
C GLY A 376 -6.95 25.03 -42.36
N ASP A 377 -6.62 25.21 -41.08
CA ASP A 377 -5.49 24.56 -40.41
C ASP A 377 -5.95 23.51 -39.39
N PRO A 378 -5.12 22.50 -39.07
CA PRO A 378 -5.43 21.58 -37.98
C PRO A 378 -5.40 22.30 -36.63
N ALA A 379 -6.24 21.88 -35.69
CA ALA A 379 -6.21 22.35 -34.31
C ALA A 379 -4.78 22.35 -33.71
N ALA A 380 -4.48 23.37 -32.92
CA ALA A 380 -3.22 23.57 -32.22
C ALA A 380 -3.48 23.59 -30.72
N ALA A 381 -2.81 22.71 -29.96
CA ALA A 381 -2.83 22.81 -28.50
C ALA A 381 -2.12 24.10 -28.09
N VAL A 382 -2.72 24.84 -27.16
CA VAL A 382 -2.08 26.03 -26.60
C VAL A 382 -1.05 25.58 -25.57
N MET A 383 0.17 26.03 -25.75
CA MET A 383 1.28 25.77 -24.84
C MET A 383 1.40 26.94 -23.86
N LEU A 384 1.74 26.66 -22.60
CA LEU A 384 1.98 27.69 -21.60
C LEU A 384 3.24 28.50 -21.98
N GLY A 385 4.31 27.83 -22.42
CA GLY A 385 5.47 28.50 -22.98
C GLY A 385 6.19 29.36 -21.94
N ARG A 386 6.28 30.67 -22.18
CA ARG A 386 6.86 31.64 -21.22
C ARG A 386 5.82 32.37 -20.37
N ALA A 387 4.52 32.14 -20.59
CA ALA A 387 3.49 32.77 -19.77
C ALA A 387 3.56 32.25 -18.32
N ALA A 388 3.28 33.13 -17.37
CA ALA A 388 3.08 32.74 -15.98
C ALA A 388 1.75 32.00 -15.84
N GLU A 389 1.75 30.98 -14.99
CA GLU A 389 0.50 30.38 -14.52
C GLU A 389 -0.27 31.38 -13.66
N SER A 390 -1.60 31.29 -13.67
CA SER A 390 -2.44 32.19 -12.89
C SER A 390 -3.44 31.43 -12.04
N ARG A 391 -3.71 31.99 -10.86
CA ARG A 391 -4.76 31.55 -9.94
C ARG A 391 -5.55 32.78 -9.52
N SER A 392 -6.86 32.76 -9.69
CA SER A 392 -7.74 33.89 -9.38
C SER A 392 -8.90 33.41 -8.52
N VAL A 393 -9.04 33.98 -7.33
CA VAL A 393 -10.13 33.66 -6.40
C VAL A 393 -11.41 34.37 -6.84
N VAL A 394 -12.51 33.62 -6.90
CA VAL A 394 -13.86 34.10 -7.23
C VAL A 394 -14.84 33.49 -6.22
N GLY A 395 -15.22 34.27 -5.20
CA GLY A 395 -16.02 33.79 -4.08
C GLY A 395 -15.29 32.67 -3.31
N GLU A 396 -15.95 31.52 -3.11
CA GLU A 396 -15.37 30.34 -2.43
C GLU A 396 -14.59 29.40 -3.35
N ARG A 397 -14.37 29.81 -4.61
CA ARG A 397 -13.71 29.02 -5.65
C ARG A 397 -12.51 29.75 -6.21
N GLU A 398 -11.68 29.04 -6.93
CA GLU A 398 -10.58 29.59 -7.71
C GLU A 398 -10.66 29.12 -9.15
N ILE A 399 -10.27 30.01 -10.06
CA ILE A 399 -10.02 29.70 -11.47
C ILE A 399 -8.51 29.63 -11.66
N THR A 400 -8.05 28.54 -12.26
CA THR A 400 -6.63 28.29 -12.51
C THR A 400 -6.37 28.16 -14.01
N VAL A 401 -5.30 28.78 -14.48
CA VAL A 401 -4.75 28.62 -15.83
C VAL A 401 -3.32 28.11 -15.66
N LEU A 402 -3.16 26.79 -15.76
CA LEU A 402 -1.91 26.08 -15.44
C LEU A 402 -1.42 25.27 -16.64
N GLY A 403 -0.14 24.90 -16.64
CA GLY A 403 0.43 23.93 -17.57
C GLY A 403 0.19 22.49 -17.10
N ASP A 404 -0.11 21.59 -18.03
CA ASP A 404 -0.05 20.15 -17.76
C ASP A 404 1.39 19.60 -17.91
N ARG A 405 1.57 18.28 -17.73
CA ARG A 405 2.88 17.60 -17.84
C ARG A 405 3.56 17.74 -19.22
N ARG A 406 2.83 18.20 -20.24
CA ARG A 406 3.34 18.47 -21.58
C ARG A 406 3.36 19.95 -21.88
N ASP A 407 3.21 20.79 -20.85
CA ASP A 407 3.19 22.24 -20.95
C ASP A 407 1.97 22.78 -21.72
N ARG A 408 0.88 22.00 -21.79
CA ARG A 408 -0.37 22.44 -22.43
C ARG A 408 -1.23 23.18 -21.42
N VAL A 409 -1.85 24.27 -21.84
CA VAL A 409 -2.73 25.08 -20.99
C VAL A 409 -3.98 24.30 -20.60
N ILE A 410 -4.23 24.24 -19.30
CA ILE A 410 -5.43 23.74 -18.64
C ILE A 410 -6.11 24.91 -17.95
N VAL A 411 -7.40 25.12 -18.25
CA VAL A 411 -8.25 26.07 -17.54
C VAL A 411 -9.19 25.27 -16.66
N SER A 412 -9.22 25.55 -15.36
CA SER A 412 -10.10 24.85 -14.41
C SER A 412 -10.74 25.82 -13.44
N ALA A 413 -11.94 25.52 -12.96
CA ALA A 413 -12.55 26.20 -11.82
C ALA A 413 -12.91 25.19 -10.72
N HIS A 414 -12.32 25.33 -9.55
CA HIS A 414 -12.53 24.41 -8.43
C HIS A 414 -12.60 25.14 -7.10
N ARG A 415 -12.92 24.44 -6.01
CA ARG A 415 -12.76 25.00 -4.66
C ARG A 415 -11.31 25.41 -4.45
N ILE A 416 -11.09 26.47 -3.69
CA ILE A 416 -9.75 26.93 -3.30
C ILE A 416 -8.98 25.77 -2.66
N ARG A 417 -7.76 25.50 -3.14
CA ARG A 417 -6.86 24.48 -2.61
C ARG A 417 -5.68 25.13 -1.90
N PRO A 418 -5.15 24.51 -0.83
CA PRO A 418 -3.89 24.94 -0.24
C PRO A 418 -2.73 24.59 -1.19
N VAL A 419 -1.84 25.56 -1.42
CA VAL A 419 -0.71 25.45 -2.36
C VAL A 419 0.58 25.75 -1.62
N VAL A 420 1.48 24.77 -1.56
CA VAL A 420 2.84 24.90 -1.01
C VAL A 420 3.71 25.64 -2.00
N SER A 421 4.21 26.81 -1.61
CA SER A 421 5.14 27.64 -2.39
C SER A 421 6.57 27.61 -1.87
N ALA A 422 6.83 27.03 -0.70
CA ALA A 422 8.17 26.79 -0.19
C ALA A 422 8.23 25.54 0.70
N VAL A 423 9.35 24.84 0.64
CA VAL A 423 9.66 23.65 1.44
C VAL A 423 11.07 23.80 1.99
N THR A 424 11.24 23.64 3.28
CA THR A 424 12.56 23.64 3.92
C THR A 424 12.69 22.47 4.89
N TRP A 425 13.85 21.82 4.86
CA TRP A 425 14.29 20.84 5.84
C TRP A 425 15.28 21.51 6.79
N GLY A 426 15.00 21.50 8.08
CA GLY A 426 15.96 21.88 9.11
C GLY A 426 16.99 20.77 9.34
N ASP A 427 18.16 21.12 9.87
CA ASP A 427 19.22 20.16 10.23
C ASP A 427 18.78 19.17 11.31
N ASP A 428 17.79 19.56 12.12
CA ASP A 428 17.12 18.72 13.13
C ASP A 428 16.13 17.71 12.53
N GLY A 429 15.89 17.75 11.22
CA GLY A 429 14.92 16.90 10.53
C GLY A 429 13.51 17.46 10.53
N VAL A 430 13.28 18.69 10.99
CA VAL A 430 11.98 19.36 10.93
C VAL A 430 11.67 19.77 9.48
N LEU A 431 10.51 19.36 8.99
CA LEU A 431 9.96 19.75 7.71
C LEU A 431 9.03 20.95 7.89
N THR A 432 9.34 22.04 7.18
CA THR A 432 8.49 23.23 7.10
C THR A 432 7.88 23.36 5.71
N LEU A 433 6.55 23.51 5.67
CA LEU A 433 5.78 23.75 4.45
C LEU A 433 5.12 25.13 4.55
N GLU A 434 5.39 25.99 3.57
CA GLU A 434 4.78 27.32 3.52
C GLU A 434 4.06 27.53 2.19
N GLY A 435 2.97 28.28 2.22
CA GLY A 435 2.12 28.39 1.04
C GLY A 435 1.00 29.40 1.15
N SER A 436 0.07 29.31 0.22
CA SER A 436 -1.17 30.08 0.23
C SER A 436 -2.39 29.17 0.44
N TYR A 437 -3.28 29.61 1.31
CA TYR A 437 -4.60 29.06 1.50
C TYR A 437 -5.51 30.14 2.09
N PRO A 438 -6.19 30.93 1.24
CA PRO A 438 -7.16 31.93 1.68
C PRO A 438 -8.30 31.29 2.49
N GLY A 439 -8.71 31.93 3.59
CA GLY A 439 -9.82 31.50 4.43
C GLY A 439 -9.63 31.91 5.89
N SER A 440 -10.71 31.89 6.67
CA SER A 440 -10.71 32.20 8.10
C SER A 440 -10.89 30.95 8.96
N GLY A 441 -10.26 30.93 10.13
CA GLY A 441 -10.43 29.87 11.13
C GLY A 441 -9.29 28.83 11.20
N PRO A 442 -9.31 27.99 12.25
CA PRO A 442 -8.30 26.97 12.47
C PRO A 442 -8.33 25.94 11.35
N ALA A 443 -7.15 25.41 11.02
CA ALA A 443 -7.01 24.30 10.10
C ALA A 443 -5.83 23.44 10.53
N GLU A 444 -5.80 22.21 10.02
CA GLU A 444 -4.78 21.23 10.38
C GLU A 444 -4.28 20.51 9.13
N LEU A 445 -2.98 20.24 9.06
CA LEU A 445 -2.43 19.32 8.08
C LEU A 445 -2.67 17.89 8.55
N THR A 446 -3.32 17.10 7.69
CA THR A 446 -3.49 15.66 7.87
C THR A 446 -2.47 14.90 7.03
N LEU A 447 -1.73 14.03 7.69
CA LEU A 447 -0.80 13.07 7.09
C LEU A 447 -1.46 11.70 7.13
N ARG A 448 -1.87 11.17 5.99
CA ARG A 448 -2.56 9.88 5.91
C ARG A 448 -1.72 8.82 5.22
N HIS A 449 -1.45 7.74 5.94
CA HIS A 449 -0.82 6.54 5.41
C HIS A 449 -1.82 5.65 4.68
N ARG A 450 -1.32 4.82 3.74
CA ARG A 450 -2.15 3.84 3.01
C ARG A 450 -2.85 2.81 3.90
N THR A 451 -2.35 2.58 5.12
CA THR A 451 -2.98 1.66 6.10
C THR A 451 -4.17 2.28 6.81
N GLY A 452 -4.42 3.59 6.64
CA GLY A 452 -5.46 4.33 7.35
C GLY A 452 -4.97 5.08 8.59
N LEU A 453 -3.69 4.93 8.99
CA LEU A 453 -3.09 5.75 10.05
C LEU A 453 -3.06 7.22 9.63
N ILE A 454 -3.47 8.11 10.53
CA ILE A 454 -3.52 9.55 10.32
C ILE A 454 -2.77 10.24 11.47
N HIS A 455 -1.85 11.14 11.12
CA HIS A 455 -1.34 12.15 12.04
C HIS A 455 -1.90 13.51 11.65
N THR A 456 -2.08 14.37 12.64
CA THR A 456 -2.56 15.73 12.48
C THR A 456 -1.51 16.68 13.03
N VAL A 457 -1.23 17.75 12.29
CA VAL A 457 -0.30 18.81 12.67
C VAL A 457 -1.03 20.14 12.57
N ALA A 458 -0.86 21.01 13.56
CA ALA A 458 -1.42 22.35 13.51
C ALA A 458 -0.93 23.12 12.27
N LEU A 459 -1.83 23.83 11.61
CA LEU A 459 -1.50 24.70 10.49
C LEU A 459 -1.72 26.14 10.92
N GLU A 460 -0.64 26.90 10.95
CA GLU A 460 -0.66 28.33 11.26
C GLU A 460 -1.07 29.10 10.01
N ARG A 461 -2.04 30.01 10.15
CA ARG A 461 -2.53 30.84 9.05
C ARG A 461 -2.44 32.30 9.41
N ALA A 462 -1.90 33.10 8.49
CA ALA A 462 -1.88 34.55 8.56
C ALA A 462 -2.36 35.09 7.20
N ASP A 463 -3.47 35.81 7.20
CA ASP A 463 -4.15 36.29 5.98
C ASP A 463 -4.43 35.17 4.97
N SER A 464 -3.77 35.21 3.82
CA SER A 464 -3.86 34.22 2.75
C SER A 464 -2.73 33.19 2.78
N ARG A 465 -1.80 33.29 3.73
CA ARG A 465 -0.60 32.45 3.85
C ARG A 465 -0.78 31.40 4.95
N PHE A 466 -0.15 30.25 4.76
CA PHE A 466 -0.04 29.24 5.81
C PHE A 466 1.40 28.77 6.01
N SER A 467 1.68 28.27 7.21
CA SER A 467 2.89 27.54 7.57
C SER A 467 2.53 26.30 8.38
N VAL A 468 3.26 25.20 8.14
CA VAL A 468 3.15 23.95 8.91
C VAL A 468 4.55 23.44 9.20
N ARG A 469 4.83 23.08 10.45
CA ARG A 469 6.13 22.56 10.91
C ARG A 469 5.94 21.25 11.67
N PHE A 470 6.68 20.20 11.30
CA PHE A 470 6.66 18.92 12.02
C PHE A 470 7.94 18.12 11.80
N ALA A 471 8.28 17.22 12.73
CA ALA A 471 9.41 16.30 12.64
C ALA A 471 8.92 14.89 12.27
N PRO A 472 9.08 14.42 11.01
CA PRO A 472 8.64 13.09 10.60
C PRO A 472 9.19 11.92 11.43
N ALA A 473 10.35 12.11 12.07
CA ALA A 473 10.98 11.12 12.94
C ALA A 473 10.42 11.10 14.38
N ALA A 474 9.63 12.10 14.79
CA ALA A 474 9.13 12.27 16.14
C ALA A 474 7.69 12.82 16.14
N MET A 475 6.76 12.07 15.58
CA MET A 475 5.35 12.45 15.51
C MET A 475 4.62 12.17 16.82
N PRO A 476 3.85 13.13 17.36
CA PRO A 476 3.03 12.91 18.54
C PRO A 476 2.02 11.78 18.34
N ARG A 477 1.90 10.90 19.34
CA ARG A 477 0.93 9.82 19.41
C ARG A 477 0.61 9.50 20.88
N PHE A 478 -0.57 9.94 21.35
CA PHE A 478 -1.07 9.68 22.71
C PHE A 478 -0.07 10.00 23.83
N GLY A 479 0.61 11.14 23.78
CA GLY A 479 1.58 11.57 24.79
C GLY A 479 3.00 11.02 24.60
N GLU A 480 3.21 10.17 23.60
CA GLU A 480 4.52 9.70 23.17
C GLU A 480 4.90 10.31 21.80
N THR A 481 6.15 10.13 21.39
CA THR A 481 6.61 10.44 20.04
C THR A 481 7.08 9.18 19.34
N VAL A 482 6.61 8.97 18.11
CA VAL A 482 7.01 7.84 17.26
C VAL A 482 7.35 8.33 15.86
N PRO A 483 8.30 7.70 15.15
CA PRO A 483 8.54 8.04 13.75
C PRO A 483 7.33 7.69 12.89
N LEU A 484 7.15 8.42 11.78
CA LEU A 484 6.23 7.97 10.74
C LEU A 484 6.66 6.58 10.24
N GLY A 485 5.70 5.65 10.19
CA GLY A 485 5.90 4.33 9.61
C GLY A 485 6.25 4.37 8.12
N SER A 486 6.95 3.35 7.66
CA SER A 486 7.39 3.17 6.27
C SER A 486 6.20 3.10 5.30
N GLY A 487 6.31 3.88 4.22
CA GLY A 487 5.34 3.95 3.14
C GLY A 487 5.11 5.37 2.65
N SER A 488 3.98 5.58 2.00
CA SER A 488 3.61 6.89 1.44
C SER A 488 2.53 7.55 2.29
N TRP A 489 2.80 8.79 2.66
CA TRP A 489 1.93 9.65 3.45
C TRP A 489 1.37 10.75 2.55
N SER A 490 0.07 10.65 2.25
CA SER A 490 -0.65 11.69 1.50
C SER A 490 -1.00 12.85 2.43
N MET A 491 -0.85 14.07 1.93
CA MET A 491 -1.15 15.29 2.67
C MET A 491 -2.42 15.98 2.19
N ALA A 492 -3.22 16.45 3.15
CA ALA A 492 -4.39 17.26 2.90
C ALA A 492 -4.65 18.18 4.11
N VAL A 493 -5.29 19.32 3.89
CA VAL A 493 -5.70 20.21 4.98
C VAL A 493 -7.12 19.86 5.40
N ARG A 494 -7.35 19.70 6.70
CA ARG A 494 -8.69 19.71 7.29
C ARG A 494 -9.02 21.14 7.70
N ASP A 495 -10.07 21.72 7.11
CA ASP A 495 -10.55 23.05 7.48
C ASP A 495 -11.51 23.01 8.70
N SER A 496 -11.92 24.18 9.17
CA SER A 496 -12.81 24.35 10.32
C SER A 496 -14.20 23.70 10.15
N SER A 497 -14.63 23.40 8.92
CA SER A 497 -15.86 22.65 8.65
C SER A 497 -15.67 21.12 8.78
N GLY A 498 -14.44 20.68 9.04
CA GLY A 498 -14.04 19.28 9.05
C GLY A 498 -13.78 18.70 7.67
N GLN A 499 -13.87 19.50 6.60
CA GLN A 499 -13.67 19.06 5.23
C GLN A 499 -12.19 18.85 4.92
N ILE A 500 -11.88 17.78 4.19
CA ILE A 500 -10.52 17.44 3.76
C ILE A 500 -10.26 17.98 2.35
N VAL A 501 -9.34 18.94 2.24
CA VAL A 501 -8.95 19.61 1.00
C VAL A 501 -7.53 19.17 0.58
N PRO A 502 -7.34 18.58 -0.61
CA PRO A 502 -6.02 18.10 -1.05
C PRO A 502 -4.98 19.21 -1.18
N LEU A 503 -3.78 18.99 -0.61
CA LEU A 503 -2.63 19.87 -0.74
C LEU A 503 -2.01 19.78 -2.15
N ARG A 504 -1.49 20.90 -2.67
CA ARG A 504 -0.76 20.99 -3.94
C ARG A 504 0.59 21.66 -3.77
N VAL A 505 1.53 21.37 -4.66
CA VAL A 505 2.80 22.09 -4.79
C VAL A 505 2.66 23.12 -5.90
N ASP A 506 3.15 24.33 -5.67
CA ASP A 506 3.23 25.34 -6.72
C ASP A 506 4.17 24.87 -7.84
N HIS A 507 3.73 24.99 -9.10
CA HIS A 507 4.55 24.60 -10.24
C HIS A 507 5.84 25.42 -10.34
N ALA A 508 5.88 26.63 -9.79
CA ALA A 508 7.08 27.48 -9.79
C ALA A 508 8.27 26.86 -9.02
N ILE A 509 7.99 26.05 -7.99
CA ILE A 509 9.04 25.41 -7.16
C ILE A 509 9.28 23.94 -7.51
N LEU A 510 8.52 23.37 -8.45
CA LEU A 510 8.57 21.94 -8.77
C LEU A 510 9.94 21.47 -9.31
N ASP A 511 10.70 22.36 -9.95
CA ASP A 511 12.04 22.07 -10.48
C ASP A 511 13.15 22.23 -9.41
N SER A 512 12.94 23.11 -8.43
CA SER A 512 13.86 23.36 -7.32
C SER A 512 13.52 22.59 -6.04
N LEU A 513 12.41 21.84 -6.03
CA LEU A 513 12.01 21.03 -4.90
C LEU A 513 13.11 20.02 -4.55
N ASP A 514 13.59 20.11 -3.31
CA ASP A 514 14.50 19.17 -2.70
C ASP A 514 13.76 17.86 -2.40
N GLU A 515 13.92 16.90 -3.33
CA GLU A 515 13.34 15.56 -3.24
C GLU A 515 14.38 14.50 -2.80
N ASP A 516 15.54 14.94 -2.32
CA ASP A 516 16.63 14.07 -1.89
C ASP A 516 16.31 13.46 -0.51
N PRO A 517 16.73 12.20 -0.25
CA PRO A 517 16.51 11.54 1.03
C PRO A 517 17.20 12.27 2.18
N LYS A 518 16.46 12.46 3.26
CA LYS A 518 16.95 12.90 4.56
C LYS A 518 16.98 11.69 5.48
N VAL A 519 18.18 11.28 5.91
CA VAL A 519 18.36 10.11 6.77
C VAL A 519 18.38 10.56 8.22
N ARG A 520 17.52 9.99 9.05
CA ARG A 520 17.46 10.24 10.50
C ARG A 520 17.01 8.99 11.23
N ASP A 521 17.76 8.61 12.26
CA ASP A 521 17.46 7.49 13.15
C ASP A 521 17.16 6.18 12.40
N GLY A 522 18.00 5.86 11.41
CA GLY A 522 17.87 4.66 10.58
C GLY A 522 16.68 4.68 9.61
N ARG A 523 16.17 5.86 9.25
CA ARG A 523 15.07 6.04 8.30
C ARG A 523 15.37 7.10 7.26
N GLU A 524 14.93 6.86 6.03
CA GLU A 524 14.94 7.82 4.94
C GLU A 524 13.59 8.51 4.79
N TYR A 525 13.59 9.85 4.80
CA TYR A 525 12.43 10.69 4.57
C TYR A 525 12.61 11.46 3.26
N ARG A 526 11.58 11.48 2.40
CA ARG A 526 11.58 12.25 1.16
C ARG A 526 10.25 12.93 0.94
N LEU A 527 10.27 14.25 0.84
CA LEU A 527 9.12 14.97 0.29
C LEU A 527 9.24 14.98 -1.23
N ILE A 528 8.27 14.38 -1.91
CA ILE A 528 8.25 14.31 -3.37
C ILE A 528 6.94 14.88 -3.92
N SER A 529 6.96 15.30 -5.19
CA SER A 529 5.72 15.59 -5.93
C SER A 529 5.38 14.46 -6.89
N THR A 530 4.27 13.76 -6.63
CA THR A 530 3.70 12.75 -7.54
C THR A 530 2.55 13.32 -8.33
N ARG A 531 2.16 12.65 -9.43
CA ARG A 531 1.05 13.08 -10.28
C ARG A 531 1.17 14.57 -10.66
N PHE A 532 2.39 15.02 -10.92
CA PHE A 532 2.78 16.40 -11.24
C PHE A 532 2.96 17.33 -10.03
N ASP A 533 1.90 17.58 -9.27
CA ASP A 533 1.87 18.63 -8.24
C ASP A 533 1.30 18.15 -6.89
N VAL A 534 1.18 16.84 -6.67
CA VAL A 534 0.63 16.27 -5.43
C VAL A 534 1.79 15.94 -4.48
N PRO A 535 1.94 16.66 -3.36
CA PRO A 535 2.98 16.39 -2.40
C PRO A 535 2.69 15.09 -1.65
N VAL A 536 3.72 14.25 -1.52
CA VAL A 536 3.70 13.00 -0.76
C VAL A 536 4.99 12.91 0.03
N LEU A 537 4.89 12.62 1.31
CA LEU A 537 6.04 12.27 2.13
C LEU A 537 6.22 10.75 2.08
N THR A 538 7.35 10.28 1.55
CA THR A 538 7.70 8.86 1.57
C THR A 538 8.69 8.59 2.68
N VAL A 539 8.46 7.52 3.42
CA VAL A 539 9.31 7.05 4.51
C VAL A 539 9.73 5.62 4.21
N ALA A 540 11.00 5.31 4.43
CA ALA A 540 11.53 3.95 4.39
C ALA A 540 12.53 3.75 5.53
N GLU A 541 12.63 2.53 6.05
CA GLU A 541 13.78 2.17 6.89
C GLU A 541 15.05 2.17 6.02
N ASP A 542 16.13 2.74 6.56
CA ASP A 542 17.47 2.65 5.96
C ASP A 542 18.06 1.29 6.34
N LEU A 543 17.96 0.34 5.41
CA LEU A 543 18.33 -1.06 5.64
C LEU A 543 19.73 -1.36 5.11
N PRO A 544 20.51 -2.23 5.75
CA PRO A 544 21.66 -2.86 5.11
C PRO A 544 21.27 -3.67 3.86
N ASP A 545 22.18 -3.77 2.91
CA ASP A 545 21.99 -4.43 1.61
C ASP A 545 21.44 -5.87 1.71
N ASP A 546 21.90 -6.64 2.68
CA ASP A 546 21.50 -8.03 2.91
C ASP A 546 20.17 -8.19 3.65
N GLU A 547 19.60 -7.09 4.14
CA GLU A 547 18.28 -7.03 4.78
C GLU A 547 17.20 -6.47 3.83
N ARG A 548 17.61 -5.98 2.65
CA ARG A 548 16.72 -5.44 1.63
C ARG A 548 16.14 -6.51 0.70
N GLY A 549 14.86 -6.35 0.37
CA GLY A 549 14.20 -7.07 -0.72
C GLY A 549 14.06 -8.58 -0.54
N ALA A 550 13.54 -9.26 -1.56
CA ALA A 550 13.37 -10.72 -1.53
C ALA A 550 14.72 -11.46 -1.55
N GLY A 551 15.74 -10.88 -2.19
CA GLY A 551 17.08 -11.46 -2.30
C GLY A 551 17.83 -11.54 -0.97
N GLY A 552 17.93 -10.41 -0.25
CA GLY A 552 18.61 -10.35 1.06
C GLY A 552 17.93 -11.22 2.10
N LEU A 553 16.60 -11.05 2.26
CA LEU A 553 15.81 -11.88 3.19
C LEU A 553 15.89 -13.38 2.88
N TYR A 554 16.03 -13.77 1.61
CA TYR A 554 16.25 -15.16 1.23
C TYR A 554 17.61 -15.68 1.70
N ALA A 555 18.68 -14.89 1.54
CA ALA A 555 20.02 -15.24 2.02
C ALA A 555 20.04 -15.41 3.54
N LEU A 556 19.39 -14.50 4.28
CA LEU A 556 19.24 -14.59 5.73
C LEU A 556 18.54 -15.89 6.14
N ARG A 557 17.41 -16.23 5.51
CA ARG A 557 16.65 -17.46 5.82
C ARG A 557 17.38 -18.74 5.48
N ARG A 558 18.09 -18.78 4.36
CA ARG A 558 18.66 -20.03 3.82
C ARG A 558 20.04 -20.35 4.38
N SER A 559 20.79 -19.34 4.80
CA SER A 559 22.20 -19.52 5.21
C SER A 559 22.46 -18.97 6.61
N PHE A 560 22.10 -17.71 6.87
CA PHE A 560 22.41 -17.05 8.15
C PHE A 560 21.65 -17.66 9.33
N TYR A 561 20.32 -17.78 9.23
CA TYR A 561 19.47 -18.31 10.30
C TYR A 561 19.82 -19.76 10.69
N PRO A 562 20.01 -20.71 9.75
CA PRO A 562 20.48 -22.05 10.10
C PRO A 562 21.86 -22.06 10.79
N ALA A 563 22.78 -21.17 10.38
CA ALA A 563 24.09 -21.05 11.01
C ALA A 563 23.98 -20.53 12.45
N GLU A 564 23.16 -19.51 12.70
CA GLU A 564 22.92 -19.00 14.06
C GLU A 564 22.22 -20.02 14.95
N ARG A 565 21.29 -20.84 14.42
CA ARG A 565 20.64 -21.94 15.17
C ARG A 565 21.62 -23.02 15.61
N ALA A 566 22.78 -23.16 14.96
CA ALA A 566 23.80 -24.13 15.33
C ALA A 566 24.73 -23.64 16.46
N ARG A 567 24.57 -22.39 16.91
CA ARG A 567 25.37 -21.78 17.98
C ARG A 567 24.67 -21.95 19.33
N GLU A 568 25.40 -21.70 20.41
CA GLU A 568 24.86 -21.74 21.76
C GLU A 568 23.76 -20.69 21.98
N LEU A 569 22.80 -21.05 22.85
CA LEU A 569 21.74 -20.16 23.29
C LEU A 569 22.29 -19.12 24.29
N ASN A 570 21.77 -17.90 24.19
CA ASN A 570 21.91 -16.84 25.17
C ASN A 570 20.81 -16.96 26.22
N ASP A 571 21.13 -16.61 27.47
CA ASP A 571 20.12 -16.42 28.52
C ASP A 571 19.37 -15.10 28.31
N ALA A 572 18.48 -15.13 27.32
CA ALA A 572 17.75 -14.00 26.80
C ALA A 572 16.29 -14.36 26.55
N THR A 573 15.41 -13.37 26.63
CA THR A 573 13.99 -13.51 26.32
C THR A 573 13.60 -12.56 25.20
N VAL A 574 13.08 -13.12 24.10
CA VAL A 574 12.55 -12.35 22.98
C VAL A 574 11.05 -12.15 23.14
N TYR A 575 10.60 -10.91 23.06
CA TYR A 575 9.21 -10.49 23.14
C TYR A 575 8.71 -10.08 21.76
N VAL A 576 7.65 -10.75 21.28
CA VAL A 576 7.03 -10.46 19.98
C VAL A 576 5.52 -10.31 20.14
N ALA A 577 5.06 -9.06 20.27
CA ALA A 577 3.63 -8.74 20.32
C ALA A 577 3.10 -8.25 18.96
N TYR A 578 2.05 -8.90 18.45
CA TYR A 578 1.38 -8.59 17.19
C TYR A 578 2.35 -8.37 16.00
N ASP A 579 3.28 -9.31 15.80
CA ASP A 579 4.32 -9.23 14.75
C ASP A 579 5.23 -7.99 14.90
N GLY A 580 5.46 -7.57 16.16
CA GLY A 580 6.32 -6.45 16.54
C GLY A 580 5.67 -5.06 16.39
N ARG A 581 4.35 -4.97 16.27
CA ARG A 581 3.68 -3.69 15.94
C ARG A 581 3.24 -2.89 17.17
N GLN A 582 3.20 -3.49 18.34
CA GLN A 582 2.59 -2.88 19.52
C GLN A 582 3.31 -3.32 20.80
N TYR A 583 3.47 -2.41 21.75
CA TYR A 583 3.83 -2.69 23.13
C TYR A 583 2.54 -2.84 23.93
N GLU A 584 1.96 -4.03 23.95
CA GLU A 584 0.66 -4.25 24.59
C GLU A 584 0.42 -5.70 25.03
N GLY A 585 -0.63 -5.88 25.83
CA GLY A 585 -1.24 -7.17 26.10
C GLY A 585 -0.38 -8.09 26.96
N ASN A 586 -0.56 -9.40 26.79
CA ASN A 586 0.02 -10.38 27.70
C ASN A 586 1.57 -10.37 27.67
N VAL A 587 2.15 -10.13 26.50
CA VAL A 587 3.61 -10.05 26.30
C VAL A 587 4.20 -8.86 27.07
N ARG A 588 3.53 -7.70 27.03
CA ARG A 588 3.89 -6.51 27.81
C ARG A 588 3.87 -6.81 29.30
N ALA A 589 2.76 -7.35 29.81
CA ALA A 589 2.62 -7.65 31.24
C ALA A 589 3.72 -8.59 31.74
N ILE A 590 4.06 -9.65 30.99
CA ILE A 590 5.15 -10.58 31.34
C ILE A 590 6.51 -9.87 31.37
N TYR A 591 6.77 -8.97 30.43
CA TYR A 591 7.99 -8.16 30.42
C TYR A 591 8.07 -7.26 31.67
N GLU A 592 7.01 -6.48 31.94
CA GLU A 592 6.97 -5.53 33.06
C GLU A 592 7.06 -6.24 34.41
N GLU A 593 6.44 -7.41 34.58
CA GLU A 593 6.55 -8.20 35.81
C GLU A 593 7.97 -8.72 36.05
N ARG A 594 8.67 -9.16 35.00
CA ARG A 594 10.09 -9.56 35.13
C ARG A 594 10.99 -8.38 35.48
N MET A 595 10.75 -7.21 34.87
CA MET A 595 11.43 -5.96 35.24
C MET A 595 11.17 -5.58 36.70
N ARG A 596 9.92 -5.68 37.17
CA ARG A 596 9.53 -5.40 38.54
C ARG A 596 10.22 -6.31 39.56
N ARG A 597 10.52 -7.56 39.17
CA ARG A 597 11.24 -8.55 39.98
C ARG A 597 12.77 -8.39 39.93
N GLY A 598 13.29 -7.44 39.14
CA GLY A 598 14.73 -7.21 39.01
C GLY A 598 15.45 -8.29 38.20
N ASP A 599 14.78 -8.90 37.22
CA ASP A 599 15.42 -9.85 36.30
C ASP A 599 16.41 -9.10 35.38
N ASP A 600 17.71 -9.35 35.58
CA ASP A 600 18.82 -8.65 34.91
C ASP A 600 19.31 -9.35 33.64
N ARG A 601 18.66 -10.45 33.25
CA ARG A 601 18.91 -11.15 31.98
C ARG A 601 18.60 -10.26 30.77
N GLU A 602 18.99 -10.71 29.58
CA GLU A 602 18.74 -9.90 28.38
C GLU A 602 17.26 -9.94 27.96
N HIS A 603 16.63 -8.76 27.89
CA HIS A 603 15.26 -8.59 27.40
C HIS A 603 15.27 -7.98 26.01
N ILE A 604 14.72 -8.68 25.02
CA ILE A 604 14.81 -8.30 23.61
C ILE A 604 13.40 -8.08 23.05
N TRP A 605 13.08 -6.89 22.59
CA TRP A 605 11.80 -6.61 21.91
C TRP A 605 11.99 -6.57 20.40
N VAL A 606 11.20 -7.38 19.68
CA VAL A 606 11.12 -7.27 18.23
C VAL A 606 10.15 -6.14 17.86
N VAL A 607 10.67 -5.08 17.26
CA VAL A 607 9.90 -3.89 16.88
C VAL A 607 9.84 -3.77 15.37
N LYS A 608 8.64 -3.72 14.82
CA LYS A 608 8.38 -3.56 13.40
C LYS A 608 8.22 -2.08 13.10
N ASP A 609 9.08 -1.58 12.22
CA ASP A 609 8.93 -0.24 11.65
C ASP A 609 8.80 0.85 12.72
N GLY A 610 9.62 0.76 13.78
CA GLY A 610 9.69 1.76 14.85
C GLY A 610 8.35 2.02 15.55
N ALA A 611 7.44 1.04 15.56
CA ALA A 611 6.05 1.24 15.97
C ALA A 611 5.87 1.66 17.44
N PHE A 612 6.87 1.40 18.29
CA PHE A 612 6.93 1.77 19.70
C PHE A 612 8.38 1.72 20.20
N VAL A 613 8.62 2.30 21.38
CA VAL A 613 9.86 2.13 22.16
C VAL A 613 9.49 1.44 23.48
N PRO A 614 10.02 0.24 23.77
CA PRO A 614 9.74 -0.41 25.05
C PRO A 614 10.46 0.36 26.18
N PRO A 615 9.77 0.63 27.30
CA PRO A 615 10.34 1.37 28.43
C PRO A 615 11.39 0.54 29.18
N ALA A 616 12.41 1.19 29.73
CA ALA A 616 13.33 0.57 30.68
C ALA A 616 12.65 0.34 32.05
N SER A 617 13.24 -0.48 32.90
CA SER A 617 12.69 -0.71 34.25
C SER A 617 12.58 0.59 35.07
N ALA A 618 13.54 1.52 34.93
CA ALA A 618 13.48 2.83 35.58
C ALA A 618 12.30 3.70 35.07
N ASP A 619 12.00 3.66 33.77
CA ASP A 619 10.87 4.39 33.16
C ASP A 619 9.52 3.84 33.65
N LEU A 620 9.48 2.56 34.03
CA LEU A 620 8.34 1.90 34.65
C LEU A 620 8.24 2.15 36.17
N GLY A 621 9.20 2.87 36.77
CA GLY A 621 9.26 3.12 38.20
C GLY A 621 9.83 1.95 39.03
N PHE A 622 10.57 1.03 38.39
CA PHE A 622 11.23 -0.09 39.05
C PHE A 622 12.72 0.25 39.31
N GLY A 623 13.26 -0.21 40.44
CA GLY A 623 14.54 0.30 40.99
C GLY A 623 15.83 -0.09 40.27
N SER A 624 15.79 -1.02 39.32
CA SER A 624 16.93 -1.37 38.45
C SER A 624 16.92 -0.50 37.18
N ASP A 625 18.07 -0.26 36.53
CA ASP A 625 18.14 0.37 35.18
C ASP A 625 18.38 -0.69 34.09
N VAL A 626 17.55 -1.73 34.07
CA VAL A 626 17.56 -2.76 33.01
C VAL A 626 16.88 -2.16 31.78
N ARG A 627 17.66 -2.07 30.70
CA ARG A 627 17.21 -1.51 29.41
C ARG A 627 16.99 -2.63 28.41
N PRO A 628 15.80 -2.74 27.79
CA PRO A 628 15.55 -3.77 26.79
C PRO A 628 16.31 -3.47 25.49
N THR A 629 16.86 -4.51 24.86
CA THR A 629 17.41 -4.42 23.50
C THR A 629 16.25 -4.35 22.49
N VAL A 630 16.26 -3.32 21.64
CA VAL A 630 15.28 -3.16 20.56
C VAL A 630 15.84 -3.76 19.27
N VAL A 631 15.18 -4.80 18.77
CA VAL A 631 15.58 -5.48 17.54
C VAL A 631 14.55 -5.25 16.44
N ARG A 632 15.00 -4.74 15.29
CA ARG A 632 14.14 -4.41 14.16
C ARG A 632 13.57 -5.67 13.49
N ALA A 633 12.26 -5.73 13.31
CA ALA A 633 11.60 -6.88 12.68
C ALA A 633 12.10 -7.12 11.24
N GLY A 634 12.79 -8.25 11.05
CA GLY A 634 13.27 -8.71 9.75
C GLY A 634 14.73 -8.34 9.46
N SER A 635 15.42 -7.66 10.39
CA SER A 635 16.86 -7.50 10.36
C SER A 635 17.59 -8.82 10.54
N ARG A 636 18.88 -8.86 10.19
CA ARG A 636 19.80 -9.95 10.50
C ARG A 636 19.78 -10.28 11.99
N GLU A 637 19.78 -9.26 12.84
CA GLU A 637 19.71 -9.41 14.29
C GLU A 637 18.40 -10.09 14.73
N HIS A 638 17.26 -9.79 14.12
CA HIS A 638 15.99 -10.51 14.38
C HIS A 638 16.10 -12.02 14.11
N TYR A 639 16.80 -12.42 13.04
CA TYR A 639 17.07 -13.84 12.80
C TYR A 639 17.99 -14.43 13.88
N ALA A 640 19.01 -13.69 14.31
CA ALA A 640 19.96 -14.15 15.32
C ALA A 640 19.30 -14.33 16.69
N VAL A 641 18.55 -13.35 17.18
CA VAL A 641 17.92 -13.42 18.51
C VAL A 641 16.87 -14.51 18.58
N LEU A 642 16.03 -14.68 17.54
CA LEU A 642 15.09 -15.82 17.51
C LEU A 642 15.81 -17.17 17.40
N ALA A 643 16.99 -17.25 16.79
CA ALA A 643 17.77 -18.49 16.73
C ALA A 643 18.50 -18.84 18.04
N ARG A 644 18.79 -17.84 18.87
CA ARG A 644 19.74 -17.95 19.99
C ARG A 644 19.15 -17.62 21.35
N SER A 645 17.96 -17.06 21.49
CA SER A 645 17.39 -16.76 22.81
C SER A 645 16.74 -17.99 23.45
N ARG A 646 17.02 -18.22 24.73
CA ARG A 646 16.44 -19.32 25.51
C ARG A 646 14.91 -19.26 25.57
N HIS A 647 14.33 -18.06 25.66
CA HIS A 647 12.88 -17.88 25.74
C HIS A 647 12.36 -17.01 24.59
N VAL A 648 11.19 -17.38 24.05
CA VAL A 648 10.45 -16.58 23.08
C VAL A 648 9.01 -16.43 23.57
N VAL A 649 8.57 -15.21 23.85
CA VAL A 649 7.21 -14.89 24.32
C VAL A 649 6.46 -14.16 23.21
N THR A 650 5.31 -14.69 22.80
CA THR A 650 4.51 -14.11 21.72
C THR A 650 3.02 -14.31 21.91
N ASN A 651 2.21 -13.43 21.33
CA ASN A 651 0.73 -13.49 21.38
C ASN A 651 0.07 -13.80 20.03
N GLY A 652 0.85 -14.16 19.02
CA GLY A 652 0.38 -14.50 17.69
C GLY A 652 1.34 -15.43 16.97
N PHE A 653 1.10 -15.64 15.68
CA PHE A 653 1.99 -16.46 14.87
C PHE A 653 3.30 -15.73 14.57
N LEU A 654 4.42 -16.39 14.84
CA LEU A 654 5.78 -15.97 14.50
C LEU A 654 6.04 -16.00 12.98
N PRO A 655 7.16 -15.43 12.52
CA PRO A 655 7.50 -15.44 11.11
C PRO A 655 7.57 -16.86 10.53
N PRO A 656 7.06 -17.13 9.31
CA PRO A 656 6.97 -18.49 8.75
C PRO A 656 8.29 -19.27 8.62
N TRP A 657 9.43 -18.58 8.67
CA TRP A 657 10.77 -19.14 8.60
C TRP A 657 11.32 -19.57 9.96
N PHE A 658 10.73 -19.13 11.07
CA PHE A 658 11.16 -19.49 12.41
C PHE A 658 10.92 -20.97 12.68
N ARG A 659 11.89 -21.64 13.29
CA ARG A 659 11.83 -23.02 13.75
C ARG A 659 12.45 -23.08 15.14
N ALA A 660 11.60 -23.28 16.15
CA ALA A 660 12.04 -23.53 17.52
C ALA A 660 13.07 -24.65 17.57
N ARG A 661 14.00 -24.55 18.51
CA ARG A 661 14.93 -25.62 18.88
C ARG A 661 14.38 -26.32 20.13
N GLU A 662 14.79 -27.56 20.34
CA GLU A 662 14.36 -28.36 21.51
C GLU A 662 14.85 -27.78 22.85
N ASP A 663 15.89 -26.95 22.82
CA ASP A 663 16.48 -26.26 23.98
C ASP A 663 15.97 -24.83 24.17
N GLN A 664 14.98 -24.38 23.37
CA GLN A 664 14.27 -23.11 23.56
C GLN A 664 12.90 -23.35 24.18
N THR A 665 12.38 -22.35 24.90
CA THR A 665 11.00 -22.33 25.41
C THR A 665 10.19 -21.26 24.71
N VAL A 666 9.17 -21.65 23.95
CA VAL A 666 8.24 -20.77 23.25
C VAL A 666 6.92 -20.68 24.03
N VAL A 667 6.67 -19.51 24.61
CA VAL A 667 5.43 -19.16 25.32
C VAL A 667 4.48 -18.44 24.37
N GLN A 668 3.43 -19.14 23.95
CA GLN A 668 2.32 -18.59 23.18
C GLN A 668 1.22 -18.10 24.12
N THR A 669 1.10 -16.79 24.29
CA THR A 669 0.08 -16.22 25.17
C THR A 669 -1.30 -16.14 24.51
N TRP A 670 -1.34 -16.26 23.17
CA TRP A 670 -2.48 -15.82 22.35
C TRP A 670 -2.95 -14.40 22.74
N HIS A 671 -4.14 -13.99 22.32
CA HIS A 671 -4.58 -12.60 22.46
C HIS A 671 -6.06 -12.43 22.85
N GLY A 672 -6.68 -13.47 23.41
CA GLY A 672 -8.05 -13.37 23.92
C GLY A 672 -8.80 -14.68 23.93
N SER A 673 -9.80 -14.79 24.79
CA SER A 673 -10.71 -15.95 24.81
C SER A 673 -11.48 -16.03 23.49
N PRO A 674 -11.53 -17.22 22.86
CA PRO A 674 -12.07 -17.35 21.52
C PRO A 674 -13.60 -17.30 21.51
N LEU A 675 -14.17 -16.17 21.11
CA LEU A 675 -15.61 -16.13 20.80
C LEU A 675 -15.92 -16.71 19.42
N LYS A 676 -15.07 -16.41 18.43
CA LYS A 676 -15.23 -16.80 17.04
C LYS A 676 -14.47 -18.08 16.76
N ARG A 677 -14.97 -18.93 15.86
CA ARG A 677 -14.22 -20.11 15.40
C ARG A 677 -12.87 -19.69 14.81
N LEU A 678 -11.81 -20.39 15.20
CA LEU A 678 -10.45 -20.12 14.77
C LEU A 678 -9.67 -21.42 14.50
N GLY A 679 -8.50 -21.28 13.89
CA GLY A 679 -7.64 -22.42 13.55
C GLY A 679 -8.39 -23.51 12.79
N ASN A 680 -8.21 -24.76 13.19
CA ASN A 680 -8.80 -25.97 12.62
C ASN A 680 -10.34 -25.97 12.61
N ASP A 681 -10.99 -25.20 13.49
CA ASP A 681 -12.46 -25.13 13.54
C ASP A 681 -13.06 -24.17 12.49
N LEU A 682 -12.23 -23.46 11.72
CA LEU A 682 -12.68 -22.64 10.59
C LEU A 682 -13.20 -23.55 9.46
N PRO A 683 -14.39 -23.28 8.87
CA PRO A 683 -15.00 -24.16 7.86
C PRO A 683 -14.12 -24.48 6.65
N HIS A 684 -13.22 -23.57 6.26
CA HIS A 684 -12.34 -23.77 5.12
C HIS A 684 -11.07 -24.57 5.44
N MET A 685 -10.71 -24.76 6.71
CA MET A 685 -9.55 -25.55 7.15
C MET A 685 -9.81 -27.06 7.06
N SER A 686 -11.09 -27.46 7.00
CA SER A 686 -11.49 -28.87 6.84
C SER A 686 -11.46 -29.36 5.37
N ARG A 687 -11.21 -28.47 4.40
CA ARG A 687 -11.19 -28.81 2.97
C ARG A 687 -10.00 -29.74 2.62
N ASP A 688 -10.19 -30.55 1.59
CA ASP A 688 -9.16 -31.41 1.00
C ASP A 688 -8.87 -30.96 -0.46
N PRO A 689 -7.61 -30.64 -0.83
CA PRO A 689 -6.43 -30.55 0.04
C PRO A 689 -6.53 -29.43 1.09
N LYS A 690 -5.81 -29.61 2.19
CA LYS A 690 -5.71 -28.61 3.26
C LYS A 690 -5.21 -27.27 2.71
N PRO A 691 -5.76 -26.13 3.15
CA PRO A 691 -5.31 -24.83 2.67
C PRO A 691 -3.89 -24.50 3.18
N PRO A 692 -3.11 -23.64 2.50
CA PRO A 692 -1.76 -23.27 2.93
C PRO A 692 -1.66 -22.72 4.36
N ALA A 693 -2.69 -22.01 4.83
CA ALA A 693 -2.76 -21.49 6.18
C ALA A 693 -2.79 -22.60 7.24
N TRP A 694 -3.43 -23.74 6.94
CA TRP A 694 -3.44 -24.92 7.81
C TRP A 694 -2.02 -25.48 7.96
N HIS A 695 -1.30 -25.67 6.85
CA HIS A 695 0.08 -26.17 6.88
C HIS A 695 1.02 -25.26 7.68
N ARG A 696 0.86 -23.94 7.53
CA ARG A 696 1.62 -22.98 8.33
C ARG A 696 1.35 -23.16 9.83
N GLN A 697 0.08 -23.20 10.22
CA GLN A 697 -0.31 -23.40 11.62
C GLN A 697 0.23 -24.74 12.15
N ALA A 698 0.05 -25.83 11.42
CA ALA A 698 0.48 -27.16 11.83
C ALA A 698 2.01 -27.26 12.05
N VAL A 699 2.80 -26.49 11.30
CA VAL A 699 4.26 -26.42 11.51
C VAL A 699 4.60 -25.59 12.74
N GLU A 700 3.93 -24.47 12.95
CA GLU A 700 4.29 -23.53 14.02
C GLU A 700 3.83 -24.01 15.39
N VAL A 701 2.61 -24.56 15.51
CA VAL A 701 2.04 -25.06 16.77
C VAL A 701 2.90 -26.18 17.39
N ARG A 702 3.67 -26.92 16.56
CA ARG A 702 4.60 -27.95 17.05
C ARG A 702 5.80 -27.39 17.80
N GLY A 703 6.13 -26.12 17.59
CA GLY A 703 7.23 -25.44 18.26
C GLY A 703 6.77 -24.56 19.41
N TRP A 704 5.56 -24.74 19.93
CA TRP A 704 5.09 -24.09 21.15
C TRP A 704 5.32 -25.05 22.32
N ASP A 705 5.92 -24.54 23.40
CA ASP A 705 6.14 -25.31 24.64
C ASP A 705 5.03 -25.03 25.65
N LEU A 706 4.50 -23.80 25.64
CA LEU A 706 3.42 -23.37 26.51
C LEU A 706 2.36 -22.59 25.74
N LEU A 707 1.09 -22.93 25.94
CA LEU A 707 -0.05 -22.13 25.50
C LEU A 707 -0.79 -21.56 26.72
N VAL A 708 -0.94 -20.24 26.79
CA VAL A 708 -1.67 -19.58 27.88
C VAL A 708 -3.16 -19.60 27.61
N SER A 709 -3.95 -19.87 28.65
CA SER A 709 -5.41 -19.85 28.63
C SER A 709 -5.97 -18.98 29.75
N GLN A 710 -6.99 -18.18 29.44
CA GLN A 710 -7.65 -17.31 30.41
C GLN A 710 -8.53 -18.10 31.41
N SER A 711 -9.12 -19.20 30.96
CA SER A 711 -10.12 -19.92 31.74
C SER A 711 -10.23 -21.40 31.35
N PRO A 712 -10.77 -22.25 32.25
CA PRO A 712 -11.08 -23.64 31.94
C PRO A 712 -12.03 -23.81 30.74
N TRP A 713 -12.86 -22.81 30.46
CA TRP A 713 -13.71 -22.81 29.27
C TRP A 713 -12.92 -22.62 27.97
N ALA A 714 -11.94 -21.71 27.95
CA ALA A 714 -11.15 -21.42 26.77
C ALA A 714 -10.15 -22.55 26.43
N THR A 715 -9.63 -23.25 27.44
CA THR A 715 -8.63 -24.30 27.31
C THR A 715 -8.97 -25.38 26.27
N PRO A 716 -10.10 -26.11 26.35
CA PRO A 716 -10.44 -27.15 25.37
C PRO A 716 -10.65 -26.60 23.97
N ILE A 717 -11.17 -25.36 23.85
CA ILE A 717 -11.38 -24.70 22.56
C ILE A 717 -10.05 -24.40 21.89
N LEU A 718 -9.11 -23.76 22.61
CA LEU A 718 -7.79 -23.42 22.09
C LEU A 718 -7.00 -24.67 21.71
N ARG A 719 -7.01 -25.72 22.54
CA ARG A 719 -6.38 -27.02 22.24
C ARG A 719 -6.90 -27.61 20.93
N LYS A 720 -8.21 -27.71 20.78
CA LYS A 720 -8.83 -28.26 19.56
C LYS A 720 -8.55 -27.39 18.33
N ALA A 721 -8.76 -26.09 18.45
CA ALA A 721 -8.62 -25.15 17.35
C ALA A 721 -7.18 -25.10 16.82
N PHE A 722 -6.17 -25.22 17.68
CA PHE A 722 -4.78 -25.29 17.23
C PHE A 722 -4.28 -26.71 16.94
N GLY A 723 -4.97 -27.74 17.43
CA GLY A 723 -4.45 -29.11 17.41
C GLY A 723 -3.26 -29.27 18.36
N TYR A 724 -3.20 -28.44 19.40
CA TYR A 724 -2.08 -28.36 20.32
C TYR A 724 -2.18 -29.43 21.41
N GLN A 725 -1.09 -30.19 21.60
CA GLN A 725 -1.01 -31.32 22.53
C GLN A 725 -0.05 -31.07 23.70
N GLY A 726 0.63 -29.93 23.73
CA GLY A 726 1.57 -29.57 24.78
C GLY A 726 0.89 -28.98 26.03
N GLU A 727 1.70 -28.37 26.88
CA GLU A 727 1.26 -27.79 28.14
C GLU A 727 0.41 -26.54 27.92
N VAL A 728 -0.71 -26.46 28.64
CA VAL A 728 -1.58 -25.28 28.67
C VAL A 728 -1.59 -24.73 30.08
N LEU A 729 -1.18 -23.47 30.25
CA LEU A 729 -1.23 -22.80 31.54
C LEU A 729 -2.51 -21.97 31.66
N GLU A 730 -3.38 -22.39 32.57
CA GLU A 730 -4.59 -21.65 32.95
C GLU A 730 -4.24 -20.58 34.00
N SER A 731 -3.50 -19.54 33.58
CA SER A 731 -3.08 -18.46 34.47
C SER A 731 -4.14 -17.38 34.66
N GLY A 732 -5.18 -17.30 33.82
CA GLY A 732 -5.80 -16.01 33.51
C GLY A 732 -4.96 -15.27 32.46
N TYR A 733 -5.36 -14.06 32.06
CA TYR A 733 -4.55 -13.27 31.14
C TYR A 733 -3.69 -12.22 31.86
N PRO A 734 -2.35 -12.27 31.69
CA PRO A 734 -1.44 -11.27 32.26
C PRO A 734 -1.86 -9.81 32.02
N ARG A 735 -2.37 -9.47 30.83
CA ARG A 735 -2.79 -8.10 30.50
C ARG A 735 -3.95 -7.57 31.35
N ASN A 736 -4.74 -8.47 31.95
CA ASN A 736 -5.93 -8.11 32.72
C ASN A 736 -5.59 -7.81 34.19
N ASP A 737 -4.38 -8.10 34.66
CA ASP A 737 -4.00 -7.86 36.05
C ASP A 737 -4.16 -6.38 36.45
N VAL A 738 -3.88 -5.46 35.52
CA VAL A 738 -4.04 -4.01 35.72
C VAL A 738 -5.48 -3.60 36.08
N LEU A 739 -6.49 -4.40 35.67
CA LEU A 739 -7.91 -4.11 35.92
C LEU A 739 -8.32 -4.36 37.38
N SER A 740 -7.53 -5.16 38.10
CA SER A 740 -7.74 -5.54 39.50
C SER A 740 -6.56 -5.17 40.41
N ALA A 741 -5.59 -4.41 39.90
CA ALA A 741 -4.40 -4.01 40.66
C ALA A 741 -4.77 -3.07 41.84
N PRO A 742 -4.02 -3.13 42.96
CA PRO A 742 -4.26 -2.24 44.10
C PRO A 742 -4.14 -0.75 43.76
N ASP A 743 -3.28 -0.40 42.80
CA ASP A 743 -3.00 0.96 42.32
C ASP A 743 -3.77 1.34 41.04
N ARG A 744 -4.82 0.57 40.69
CA ARG A 744 -5.58 0.74 39.45
C ARG A 744 -6.14 2.16 39.24
N ASP A 745 -6.53 2.85 40.32
CA ASP A 745 -7.15 4.18 40.23
C ASP A 745 -6.10 5.25 39.88
N GLU A 746 -4.88 5.11 40.39
CA GLU A 746 -3.74 5.95 40.02
C GLU A 746 -3.32 5.71 38.56
N LEU A 747 -3.27 4.44 38.14
CA LEU A 747 -3.02 4.05 36.75
C LEU A 747 -4.10 4.65 35.82
N ALA A 748 -5.37 4.55 36.19
CA ALA A 748 -6.49 5.11 35.43
C ALA A 748 -6.38 6.64 35.31
N ALA A 749 -6.01 7.34 36.39
CA ALA A 749 -5.79 8.78 36.38
C ALA A 749 -4.66 9.18 35.41
N ARG A 750 -3.53 8.45 35.39
CA ARG A 750 -2.42 8.67 34.44
C ARG A 750 -2.87 8.51 32.99
N VAL A 751 -3.65 7.47 32.69
CA VAL A 751 -4.17 7.23 31.34
C VAL A 751 -5.18 8.32 30.92
N ARG A 752 -6.09 8.72 31.83
CA ARG A 752 -7.04 9.82 31.58
C ARG A 752 -6.32 11.14 31.29
N HIS A 753 -5.30 11.47 32.09
CA HIS A 753 -4.46 12.65 31.89
C HIS A 753 -3.75 12.61 30.52
N ARG A 754 -3.12 11.48 30.17
CA ARG A 754 -2.46 11.26 28.87
C ARG A 754 -3.40 11.48 27.68
N LEU A 755 -4.67 11.12 27.82
CA LEU A 755 -5.70 11.31 26.79
C LEU A 755 -6.34 12.70 26.82
N GLY A 756 -6.03 13.55 27.80
CA GLY A 756 -6.65 14.86 27.98
C GLY A 756 -8.16 14.76 28.25
N ILE A 757 -8.56 13.77 29.05
CA ILE A 757 -9.95 13.55 29.45
C ILE A 757 -10.27 14.42 30.66
N ALA A 758 -11.39 15.14 30.62
CA ALA A 758 -11.80 16.01 31.72
C ALA A 758 -12.23 15.21 32.96
N GLU A 759 -12.03 15.80 34.14
CA GLU A 759 -12.50 15.23 35.40
C GLU A 759 -14.04 15.14 35.45
N GLY A 760 -14.55 14.15 36.18
CA GLY A 760 -15.99 13.96 36.39
C GLY A 760 -16.78 13.43 35.18
N VAL A 761 -16.14 13.19 34.03
CA VAL A 761 -16.79 12.66 32.83
C VAL A 761 -16.85 11.12 32.88
N ARG A 762 -18.02 10.55 32.56
CA ARG A 762 -18.22 9.11 32.33
C ARG A 762 -17.69 8.71 30.95
N LEU A 763 -16.80 7.74 30.90
CA LEU A 763 -16.18 7.26 29.67
C LEU A 763 -16.89 6.04 29.10
N VAL A 764 -17.31 6.15 27.83
CA VAL A 764 -17.94 5.06 27.09
C VAL A 764 -16.99 4.58 26.01
N LEU A 765 -16.44 3.37 26.16
CA LEU A 765 -15.59 2.75 25.16
C LEU A 765 -16.45 1.98 24.16
N TYR A 766 -16.48 2.41 22.90
CA TYR A 766 -17.12 1.69 21.81
C TYR A 766 -16.06 0.93 20.99
N ALA A 767 -16.07 -0.41 21.12
CA ALA A 767 -15.09 -1.32 20.51
C ALA A 767 -15.78 -2.38 19.63
N PRO A 768 -16.27 -2.01 18.43
CA PRO A 768 -16.94 -2.93 17.52
C PRO A 768 -15.96 -3.86 16.79
N THR A 769 -16.39 -5.08 16.51
CA THR A 769 -15.58 -6.10 15.81
C THR A 769 -15.32 -5.78 14.33
N PHE A 770 -14.34 -6.43 13.71
CA PHE A 770 -14.15 -6.46 12.26
C PHE A 770 -15.25 -7.19 11.48
N ARG A 771 -15.69 -6.62 10.35
CA ARG A 771 -16.62 -7.26 9.38
C ARG A 771 -15.94 -7.52 8.03
N ASP A 772 -15.79 -8.79 7.66
CA ASP A 772 -15.22 -9.20 6.36
C ASP A 772 -16.01 -8.66 5.15
N TYR A 773 -17.33 -8.51 5.31
CA TYR A 773 -18.22 -8.05 4.25
C TYR A 773 -18.36 -6.52 4.18
N ASP A 774 -17.66 -5.78 5.04
CA ASP A 774 -17.78 -4.32 5.10
C ASP A 774 -16.45 -3.59 5.36
N ARG A 775 -15.36 -4.11 4.80
CA ARG A 775 -13.99 -3.61 5.04
C ARG A 775 -13.78 -2.13 4.69
N LYS A 776 -14.56 -1.61 3.74
CA LYS A 776 -14.42 -0.25 3.21
C LYS A 776 -15.11 0.82 4.06
N ASN A 777 -16.02 0.42 4.96
CA ASN A 777 -16.73 1.34 5.83
C ASN A 777 -16.21 1.18 7.26
N ALA A 778 -16.15 2.28 8.00
CA ALA A 778 -15.88 2.22 9.44
C ALA A 778 -17.05 1.52 10.16
N SER A 779 -16.75 0.73 11.20
CA SER A 779 -17.76 0.07 12.06
C SER A 779 -18.51 1.04 13.00
N LEU A 780 -18.38 2.35 12.79
CA LEU A 780 -19.11 3.36 13.56
C LEU A 780 -20.58 3.36 13.10
N ARG A 781 -21.42 2.63 13.84
CA ARG A 781 -22.87 2.52 13.61
C ARG A 781 -23.70 3.30 14.62
N LEU A 782 -23.06 3.74 15.70
CA LEU A 782 -23.66 4.59 16.71
C LEU A 782 -23.63 6.03 16.21
N ASP A 783 -24.77 6.72 16.26
CA ASP A 783 -24.84 8.15 15.98
C ASP A 783 -24.32 8.93 17.19
N LEU A 784 -23.09 9.42 17.09
CA LEU A 784 -22.43 10.16 18.17
C LEU A 784 -23.05 11.54 18.40
N ALA A 785 -23.66 12.16 17.37
CA ALA A 785 -24.33 13.44 17.52
C ALA A 785 -25.61 13.28 18.34
N GLU A 786 -26.38 12.23 18.04
CA GLU A 786 -27.56 11.87 18.82
C GLU A 786 -27.19 11.45 20.26
N ALA A 787 -26.13 10.65 20.42
CA ALA A 787 -25.64 10.28 21.76
C ALA A 787 -25.28 11.51 22.59
N ARG A 788 -24.57 12.49 21.99
CA ARG A 788 -24.19 13.74 22.65
C ARG A 788 -25.41 14.60 23.04
N ARG A 789 -26.45 14.61 22.20
CA ARG A 789 -27.70 15.33 22.43
C ARG A 789 -28.49 14.75 23.61
N VAL A 790 -28.56 13.42 23.71
CA VAL A 790 -29.35 12.71 24.73
C VAL A 790 -28.61 12.61 26.07
N LEU A 791 -27.31 12.32 26.05
CA LEU A 791 -26.52 12.07 27.26
C LEU A 791 -25.90 13.33 27.87
N GLY A 792 -25.79 14.41 27.09
CA GLY A 792 -25.20 15.68 27.54
C GLY A 792 -23.67 15.64 27.66
N PRO A 793 -23.05 16.68 28.27
CA PRO A 793 -21.60 16.84 28.33
C PRO A 793 -20.89 15.93 29.34
N GLY A 794 -21.63 15.26 30.23
CA GLY A 794 -21.06 14.37 31.25
C GLY A 794 -20.54 13.03 30.71
N TYR A 795 -20.60 12.81 29.39
CA TYR A 795 -20.15 11.58 28.73
C TYR A 795 -19.15 11.88 27.62
N GLU A 796 -18.08 11.09 27.53
CA GLU A 796 -17.13 11.11 26.43
C GLU A 796 -16.98 9.70 25.82
N PHE A 797 -17.07 9.62 24.49
CA PHE A 797 -16.97 8.37 23.75
C PHE A 797 -15.56 8.14 23.22
N LEU A 798 -14.99 6.98 23.55
CA LEU A 798 -13.74 6.50 22.99
C LEU A 798 -14.04 5.45 21.92
N ILE A 799 -13.62 5.68 20.67
CA ILE A 799 -13.91 4.80 19.53
C ILE A 799 -12.67 3.97 19.20
N ARG A 800 -12.72 2.66 19.45
CA ARG A 800 -11.66 1.70 19.14
C ARG A 800 -12.09 0.83 17.95
N ALA A 801 -11.83 1.29 16.73
CA ALA A 801 -12.10 0.49 15.55
C ALA A 801 -11.07 -0.64 15.38
N HIS A 802 -11.37 -1.61 14.53
CA HIS A 802 -10.43 -2.69 14.22
C HIS A 802 -9.41 -2.26 13.16
N SER A 803 -8.12 -2.55 13.36
CA SER A 803 -7.00 -2.14 12.47
C SER A 803 -7.10 -2.63 11.01
N MET A 804 -7.87 -3.69 10.76
CA MET A 804 -8.17 -4.21 9.42
C MET A 804 -9.36 -3.55 8.70
N GLN A 805 -10.03 -2.57 9.33
CA GLN A 805 -11.16 -1.84 8.78
C GLN A 805 -10.75 -0.41 8.43
N ALA A 806 -11.55 0.29 7.61
CA ALA A 806 -11.38 1.71 7.41
C ALA A 806 -11.44 2.47 8.74
N SER A 807 -10.52 3.42 8.93
CA SER A 807 -10.48 4.27 10.12
C SER A 807 -11.82 5.01 10.31
N PRO A 808 -12.31 5.14 11.55
CA PRO A 808 -13.56 5.83 11.81
C PRO A 808 -13.43 7.32 11.51
N ASN A 809 -14.45 7.90 10.91
CA ASN A 809 -14.57 9.35 10.84
C ASN A 809 -15.31 9.81 12.10
N VAL A 810 -14.57 10.10 13.16
CA VAL A 810 -15.12 10.62 14.41
C VAL A 810 -15.12 12.15 14.31
N PRO A 811 -16.29 12.81 14.28
CA PRO A 811 -16.33 14.27 14.23
C PRO A 811 -15.76 14.89 15.50
N GLN A 812 -15.07 16.03 15.36
CA GLN A 812 -14.49 16.75 16.48
C GLN A 812 -15.57 17.11 17.51
N GLY A 813 -15.27 16.89 18.79
CA GLY A 813 -16.18 17.19 19.91
C GLY A 813 -17.31 16.17 20.14
N LEU A 814 -17.47 15.15 19.28
CA LEU A 814 -18.48 14.10 19.47
C LEU A 814 -17.90 12.78 20.00
N GLY A 815 -16.58 12.65 20.02
CA GLY A 815 -15.86 11.50 20.55
C GLY A 815 -14.38 11.56 20.19
N ARG A 816 -13.63 10.55 20.63
CA ARG A 816 -12.19 10.44 20.40
C ARG A 816 -11.86 9.14 19.68
N ASP A 817 -11.15 9.23 18.56
CA ASP A 817 -10.61 8.03 17.90
C ASP A 817 -9.39 7.53 18.69
N VAL A 818 -9.53 6.35 19.31
CA VAL A 818 -8.47 5.66 20.04
C VAL A 818 -8.08 4.35 19.34
N THR A 819 -8.41 4.19 18.05
CA THR A 819 -8.10 3.00 17.23
C THR A 819 -6.61 2.64 17.24
N THR A 820 -5.74 3.64 17.36
CA THR A 820 -4.28 3.49 17.33
C THR A 820 -3.62 3.65 18.69
N TYR A 821 -4.39 3.74 19.78
CA TYR A 821 -3.86 3.75 21.15
C TYR A 821 -3.04 2.47 21.42
N PRO A 822 -1.88 2.54 22.10
CA PRO A 822 -0.97 1.40 22.20
C PRO A 822 -1.59 0.14 22.84
N ASP A 823 -2.18 0.27 24.03
CA ASP A 823 -2.67 -0.88 24.80
C ASP A 823 -4.19 -0.84 25.04
N MET A 824 -4.86 -1.95 24.72
CA MET A 824 -6.28 -2.11 25.03
C MET A 824 -6.56 -2.14 26.54
N ALA A 825 -5.66 -2.68 27.36
CA ALA A 825 -5.89 -2.82 28.81
C ALA A 825 -6.04 -1.45 29.49
N ASP A 826 -5.24 -0.45 29.09
CA ASP A 826 -5.36 0.94 29.56
C ASP A 826 -6.73 1.54 29.23
N LEU A 827 -7.27 1.26 28.03
CA LEU A 827 -8.60 1.75 27.62
C LEU A 827 -9.72 1.07 28.41
N LEU A 828 -9.58 -0.23 28.69
CA LEU A 828 -10.53 -0.97 29.53
C LEU A 828 -10.50 -0.47 30.98
N LEU A 829 -9.30 -0.15 31.49
CA LEU A 829 -9.10 0.37 32.85
C LEU A 829 -9.84 1.69 33.09
N ILE A 830 -9.83 2.61 32.12
CA ILE A 830 -10.47 3.93 32.27
C ILE A 830 -11.97 3.95 31.92
N ALA A 831 -12.45 2.97 31.16
CA ALA A 831 -13.81 2.96 30.64
C ALA A 831 -14.84 2.62 31.74
N ASP A 832 -15.88 3.44 31.85
CA ASP A 832 -16.99 3.22 32.79
C ASP A 832 -18.05 2.29 32.19
N VAL A 833 -18.21 2.30 30.87
CA VAL A 833 -19.11 1.43 30.10
C VAL A 833 -18.41 0.92 28.85
N LEU A 834 -18.50 -0.39 28.59
CA LEU A 834 -18.07 -0.98 27.32
C LEU A 834 -19.27 -1.19 26.40
N ILE A 835 -19.25 -0.60 25.21
CA ILE A 835 -20.12 -0.98 24.10
C ILE A 835 -19.32 -1.85 23.15
N THR A 836 -19.76 -3.08 22.95
CA THR A 836 -19.14 -4.01 22.01
C THR A 836 -20.20 -4.83 21.28
N ASP A 837 -19.84 -5.89 20.57
CA ASP A 837 -20.77 -6.72 19.82
C ASP A 837 -20.48 -8.22 20.02
N TYR A 838 -19.52 -8.76 19.28
CA TYR A 838 -19.07 -10.14 19.34
C TYR A 838 -17.54 -10.13 19.34
N SER A 839 -16.97 -9.30 20.21
CA SER A 839 -15.53 -9.17 20.44
C SER A 839 -15.11 -9.98 21.66
N SER A 840 -13.88 -10.52 21.63
CA SER A 840 -13.31 -11.21 22.80
C SER A 840 -13.03 -10.26 23.96
N VAL A 841 -13.00 -8.94 23.74
CA VAL A 841 -12.77 -7.93 24.77
C VAL A 841 -13.79 -7.99 25.92
N MET A 842 -15.00 -8.52 25.66
CA MET A 842 -16.00 -8.72 26.70
C MET A 842 -15.51 -9.66 27.81
N PHE A 843 -14.67 -10.65 27.47
CA PHE A 843 -14.09 -11.58 28.46
C PHE A 843 -13.04 -10.90 29.33
N ASP A 844 -12.35 -9.88 28.83
CA ASP A 844 -11.38 -9.11 29.60
C ASP A 844 -12.08 -8.06 30.48
N PHE A 845 -13.04 -7.32 29.91
CA PHE A 845 -13.68 -6.20 30.59
C PHE A 845 -14.48 -6.62 31.82
N VAL A 846 -14.98 -7.86 31.88
CA VAL A 846 -15.73 -8.34 33.05
C VAL A 846 -14.90 -8.40 34.33
N ALA A 847 -13.56 -8.37 34.22
CA ALA A 847 -12.68 -8.24 35.39
C ALA A 847 -12.82 -6.88 36.09
N THR A 848 -13.34 -5.85 35.41
CA THR A 848 -13.52 -4.50 35.98
C THR A 848 -14.72 -4.40 36.92
N GLY A 849 -15.71 -5.30 36.80
CA GLY A 849 -17.01 -5.16 37.47
C GLY A 849 -17.94 -4.11 36.85
N ARG A 850 -17.58 -3.53 35.69
CA ARG A 850 -18.34 -2.47 35.00
C ARG A 850 -19.22 -3.00 33.86
N PRO A 851 -20.33 -2.33 33.53
CA PRO A 851 -21.35 -2.84 32.60
C PRO A 851 -20.88 -2.94 31.14
N VAL A 852 -21.39 -3.97 30.45
CA VAL A 852 -21.17 -4.23 29.02
C VAL A 852 -22.50 -4.15 28.26
N LEU A 853 -22.53 -3.38 27.18
CA LEU A 853 -23.67 -3.27 26.26
C LEU A 853 -23.31 -3.89 24.91
N PHE A 854 -24.20 -4.71 24.35
CA PHE A 854 -23.92 -5.46 23.11
C PHE A 854 -24.70 -4.91 21.91
N PHE A 855 -24.09 -4.03 21.12
CA PHE A 855 -24.69 -3.47 19.91
C PHE A 855 -24.62 -4.45 18.72
N THR A 856 -25.55 -5.39 18.71
CA THR A 856 -25.58 -6.61 17.90
C THR A 856 -26.51 -6.51 16.68
N HIS A 857 -26.52 -5.35 16.01
CA HIS A 857 -27.37 -5.02 14.85
C HIS A 857 -27.30 -6.02 13.67
N ASP A 858 -26.24 -6.84 13.58
CA ASP A 858 -26.02 -7.79 12.50
C ASP A 858 -25.71 -9.23 12.97
N LEU A 859 -26.10 -9.61 14.19
CA LEU A 859 -25.72 -10.87 14.83
C LEU A 859 -25.99 -12.12 13.96
N GLN A 860 -27.19 -12.25 13.39
CA GLN A 860 -27.57 -13.40 12.55
C GLN A 860 -26.68 -13.51 11.30
N ARG A 861 -26.38 -12.37 10.65
CA ARG A 861 -25.50 -12.32 9.49
C ARG A 861 -24.05 -12.61 9.87
N TYR A 862 -23.63 -12.20 11.06
CA TYR A 862 -22.27 -12.41 11.52
C TYR A 862 -22.00 -13.86 11.92
N SER A 863 -22.88 -14.44 12.74
CA SER A 863 -22.75 -15.81 13.26
C SER A 863 -22.77 -16.84 12.14
N SER A 864 -23.64 -16.67 11.13
CA SER A 864 -23.71 -17.55 9.96
C SER A 864 -22.43 -17.57 9.11
N LYS A 865 -21.65 -16.48 9.11
CA LYS A 865 -20.40 -16.38 8.33
C LYS A 865 -19.16 -16.84 9.09
N ARG A 866 -19.03 -16.43 10.35
CA ARG A 866 -17.80 -16.66 11.15
C ARG A 866 -17.90 -17.88 12.05
N GLY A 867 -19.10 -18.24 12.52
CA GLY A 867 -19.30 -19.23 13.58
C GLY A 867 -18.82 -18.70 14.94
N LEU A 868 -19.64 -18.92 15.98
CA LEU A 868 -19.31 -18.58 17.36
C LEU A 868 -19.21 -19.86 18.21
N TYR A 869 -18.38 -19.85 19.25
CA TYR A 869 -18.32 -20.92 20.27
C TYR A 869 -19.34 -20.73 21.39
N LEU A 870 -19.73 -19.48 21.64
CA LEU A 870 -20.65 -19.08 22.69
C LEU A 870 -21.99 -18.66 22.07
N ASP A 871 -23.10 -19.07 22.70
CA ASP A 871 -24.41 -18.48 22.43
C ASP A 871 -24.53 -17.15 23.19
N LEU A 872 -24.24 -16.06 22.48
CA LEU A 872 -24.25 -14.72 23.06
C LEU A 872 -25.63 -14.32 23.59
N ALA A 873 -26.73 -14.79 23.00
CA ALA A 873 -28.08 -14.42 23.43
C ALA A 873 -28.42 -15.02 24.81
N ALA A 874 -27.94 -16.23 25.09
CA ALA A 874 -28.16 -16.93 26.34
C ALA A 874 -27.20 -16.48 27.46
N GLU A 875 -25.96 -16.16 27.10
CA GLU A 875 -24.86 -16.06 28.07
C GLU A 875 -24.37 -14.63 28.33
N ALA A 876 -24.70 -13.64 27.50
CA ALA A 876 -24.11 -12.30 27.61
C ALA A 876 -24.27 -11.66 29.01
N PRO A 877 -23.23 -10.99 29.53
CA PRO A 877 -23.24 -10.30 30.83
C PRO A 877 -24.04 -8.98 30.82
N GLY A 878 -24.72 -8.65 29.73
CA GLY A 878 -25.47 -7.42 29.55
C GLY A 878 -26.44 -7.50 28.37
N PRO A 879 -27.21 -6.44 28.09
CA PRO A 879 -28.28 -6.48 27.10
C PRO A 879 -27.76 -6.52 25.66
N LEU A 880 -28.46 -7.28 24.80
CA LEU A 880 -28.28 -7.27 23.35
C LEU A 880 -29.20 -6.22 22.73
N LEU A 881 -28.60 -5.21 22.11
CA LEU A 881 -29.27 -4.05 21.56
C LEU A 881 -29.09 -4.04 20.04
N THR A 882 -30.16 -3.74 19.30
CA THR A 882 -30.18 -3.85 17.83
C THR A 882 -30.17 -2.51 17.12
N THR A 883 -30.47 -1.42 17.83
CA THR A 883 -30.49 -0.05 17.28
C THR A 883 -29.61 0.90 18.10
N GLY A 884 -29.11 1.96 17.45
CA GLY A 884 -28.32 3.00 18.14
C GLY A 884 -29.12 3.71 19.24
N ALA A 885 -30.41 3.94 19.04
CA ALA A 885 -31.29 4.54 20.05
C ALA A 885 -31.40 3.68 21.32
N GLN A 886 -31.52 2.36 21.17
CA GLN A 886 -31.50 1.43 22.31
C GLN A 886 -30.18 1.49 23.08
N VAL A 887 -29.05 1.60 22.37
CA VAL A 887 -27.73 1.75 22.97
C VAL A 887 -27.62 3.04 23.78
N ILE A 888 -28.02 4.17 23.20
CA ILE A 888 -27.97 5.48 23.85
C ILE A 888 -28.85 5.48 25.11
N GLU A 889 -30.05 4.90 25.02
CA GLU A 889 -30.95 4.79 26.16
C GLU A 889 -30.36 3.92 27.28
N ALA A 890 -29.77 2.76 26.94
CA ALA A 890 -29.13 1.89 27.92
C ALA A 890 -27.90 2.55 28.60
N VAL A 891 -27.19 3.43 27.90
CA VAL A 891 -26.12 4.25 28.52
C VAL A 891 -26.71 5.28 29.49
N ARG A 892 -27.85 5.88 29.14
CA ARG A 892 -28.54 6.88 29.97
C ARG A 892 -29.04 6.29 31.29
N THR A 893 -29.56 5.06 31.25
CA THR A 893 -30.10 4.32 32.41
C THR A 893 -29.15 3.22 32.90
N ILE A 894 -27.84 3.42 32.74
CA ILE A 894 -26.85 2.35 32.93
C ILE A 894 -26.86 1.71 34.32
N ASP A 895 -27.22 2.47 35.36
CA ASP A 895 -27.27 1.97 36.74
C ASP A 895 -28.43 0.95 36.91
N GLU A 896 -29.59 1.20 36.29
CA GLU A 896 -30.72 0.27 36.25
C GLU A 896 -30.39 -0.98 35.40
N VAL A 897 -29.76 -0.78 34.25
CA VAL A 897 -29.30 -1.88 33.37
C VAL A 897 -28.30 -2.76 34.12
N SER A 898 -27.37 -2.16 34.87
CA SER A 898 -26.37 -2.89 35.65
C SER A 898 -27.03 -3.75 36.73
N ALA A 899 -27.99 -3.19 37.48
CA ALA A 899 -28.74 -3.92 38.48
C ALA A 899 -29.53 -5.10 37.88
N ALA A 900 -30.21 -4.88 36.75
CA ALA A 900 -31.00 -5.91 36.07
C ALA A 900 -30.16 -7.07 35.52
N HIS A 901 -28.86 -6.85 35.27
CA HIS A 901 -27.94 -7.83 34.69
C HIS A 901 -26.89 -8.38 35.67
N ALA A 902 -26.89 -7.97 36.93
CA ALA A 902 -25.85 -8.30 37.91
C ALA A 902 -25.58 -9.82 38.07
N GLU A 903 -26.64 -10.64 38.16
CA GLU A 903 -26.46 -12.10 38.28
C GLU A 903 -25.82 -12.73 37.03
N ARG A 904 -26.24 -12.29 35.83
CA ARG A 904 -25.66 -12.76 34.57
C ARG A 904 -24.20 -12.33 34.44
N TYR A 905 -23.90 -11.10 34.86
CA TYR A 905 -22.54 -10.58 34.89
C TYR A 905 -21.63 -11.43 35.79
N GLU A 906 -22.04 -11.69 37.03
CA GLU A 906 -21.27 -12.49 37.98
C GLU A 906 -21.13 -13.96 37.56
N ARG A 907 -22.16 -14.52 36.91
CA ARG A 907 -22.04 -15.87 36.31
C ARG A 907 -21.02 -15.87 35.18
N PHE A 908 -21.10 -14.90 34.27
CA PHE A 908 -20.17 -14.78 33.15
C PHE A 908 -18.73 -14.61 33.65
N ARG A 909 -18.49 -13.73 34.61
CA ARG A 909 -17.16 -13.53 35.23
C ARG A 909 -16.61 -14.82 35.82
N ARG A 910 -17.41 -15.55 36.60
CA ARG A 910 -17.01 -16.84 37.20
C ARG A 910 -16.67 -17.93 36.19
N VAL A 911 -17.35 -17.96 35.05
CA VAL A 911 -17.11 -18.98 34.02
C VAL A 911 -15.93 -18.63 33.12
N TYR A 912 -15.87 -17.38 32.65
CA TYR A 912 -14.97 -16.99 31.56
C TYR A 912 -13.71 -16.25 32.00
N ALA A 913 -13.68 -15.68 33.21
CA ALA A 913 -12.53 -14.96 33.78
C ALA A 913 -12.25 -15.32 35.26
N PRO A 914 -12.31 -16.60 35.69
CA PRO A 914 -12.15 -16.98 37.10
C PRO A 914 -10.74 -16.73 37.66
N ARG A 915 -9.74 -16.53 36.80
CA ARG A 915 -8.32 -16.37 37.16
C ARG A 915 -7.77 -14.98 36.87
N ASP A 916 -8.61 -14.05 36.41
CA ASP A 916 -8.23 -12.65 36.21
C ASP A 916 -8.42 -11.87 37.52
N ASP A 917 -7.63 -12.27 38.53
CA ASP A 917 -7.69 -11.79 39.92
C ASP A 917 -6.48 -10.92 40.31
N GLY A 918 -5.78 -10.38 39.32
CA GLY A 918 -4.57 -9.57 39.52
C GLY A 918 -3.29 -10.36 39.73
N LYS A 919 -3.31 -11.69 39.56
CA LYS A 919 -2.15 -12.58 39.78
C LYS A 919 -1.80 -13.43 38.56
N ALA A 920 -2.40 -13.18 37.40
CA ALA A 920 -2.19 -14.00 36.22
C ALA A 920 -0.75 -13.94 35.70
N THR A 921 -0.17 -12.74 35.68
CA THR A 921 1.22 -12.51 35.25
C THR A 921 2.20 -13.18 36.20
N ALA A 922 1.99 -13.05 37.52
CA ALA A 922 2.86 -13.66 38.52
C ALA A 922 2.88 -15.19 38.38
N ARG A 923 1.72 -15.83 38.25
CA ARG A 923 1.63 -17.30 38.01
C ARG A 923 2.41 -17.74 36.78
N LEU A 924 2.29 -16.99 35.69
CA LEU A 924 3.00 -17.32 34.45
C LEU A 924 4.51 -17.14 34.63
N VAL A 925 4.93 -16.03 35.23
CA VAL A 925 6.36 -15.77 35.43
C VAL A 925 6.99 -16.82 36.36
N ASP A 926 6.30 -17.19 37.44
CA ASP A 926 6.72 -18.25 38.35
C ASP A 926 6.86 -19.58 37.62
N HIS A 927 5.89 -19.93 36.77
CA HIS A 927 5.88 -21.21 36.07
C HIS A 927 6.98 -21.35 35.00
N VAL A 928 7.32 -20.25 34.30
CA VAL A 928 8.25 -20.30 33.16
C VAL A 928 9.68 -19.91 33.53
N PHE A 929 9.87 -18.91 34.41
CA PHE A 929 11.17 -18.27 34.61
C PHE A 929 11.77 -18.47 36.00
N VAL A 930 11.00 -19.03 36.94
CA VAL A 930 11.47 -19.32 38.31
C VAL A 930 11.51 -20.84 38.46
N ALA A 931 12.71 -21.40 38.52
CA ALA A 931 12.93 -22.82 38.80
C ALA A 931 13.00 -23.06 40.32
#